data_AF-A0A3B8RME1-F1
#
_entry.id   AF-A0A3B8RME1-F1
#
_cell.length_a   1.000
_cell.length_b   1.000
_cell.length_c   1.000
_cell.angle_alpha   90.00
_cell.angle_beta   90.00
_cell.angle_gamma   90.00
#
_symmetry.space_group_name_H-M   'P 1'
#
loop_
_entity.id
_entity.type
_entity.pdbx_description
1 polymer ?
#
loop_
_entity_poly.entity_id
_entity_poly.type
_entity_poly.pdbx_seq_one_letter_code
_entity_poly.pdbx_strand_id
1 'polypeptide(L)'
;MDQFEDVLNCNVQEILDAFINDLVAIQTGSIIPNLKVLISFREDAQVKLNSRILKKITGSAQQFPSVELERLTKEGAKAALLSGFGNASIGLDTRIEEGQKQLIEIILDDIQKADDRLYPPYVQMVAETLCKKTDPNNPIITKDMYLDQLKGADDIIARYLIERTNEFGPQKTNAEKILIFLTSSAGKKAQKSLIELSHETDIKIDELKEILKKLIDLRMARAIGDEKFEIIHDYLGKVVDEELVKDEDRTIKLLNEQLNSFFQSYKVHRTPIMSFVFLANLYENRKKIKINEEKYPLILCSCLNKEISLGWYWLKDVDRGKMFEMIKDHLLHEMEDISNKACDIFIKLVKPEDRGKINELLKSEIKVYRKAAIRALGNILNPDDKDKMIEMLNDKDIEIRLVAIETFVKFVNSEDRNRINEMLDDENNVVRRIAAIKALGKIIKPDDRDKIIKMLSDENRNVRENALEVFVNITKPDDRNMILKILRDEYEDNHIRVDAVDAFRKIAKREDRDVILSILQDEEDFIAKATTRIFADIVKDEDKAVILDMLNSVNKYVRIAAIRALRKIAKAEDIKTVKILVYDKDESIKQSAIYAYTDVTKRLLGINGIINLLYDTDSDIQEYASEILPTIAKPEDKDKIINMLSDRKNHCAREAAVMALGNIAKHEDMDTIRSILSSDESMAVRQAAVTTLEKIAKLEDSEFLLDYLAKEAQGWGEKQKSCFSALSLLDKKFYCPY
;
A
#
# COMPACT_ATOMS: atom_id res chain seq x y z
N MET A 1 54.08 -4.46 -16.50
CA MET A 1 53.53 -3.27 -15.83
C MET A 1 52.07 -3.54 -15.53
N ASP A 2 51.82 -4.19 -14.41
CA ASP A 2 50.59 -4.01 -13.64
C ASP A 2 51.14 -3.82 -12.22
N GLN A 3 51.44 -2.55 -11.89
CA GLN A 3 52.29 -2.21 -10.75
C GLN A 3 51.49 -2.30 -9.46
N PHE A 4 51.50 -3.51 -8.92
CA PHE A 4 51.05 -3.88 -7.59
C PHE A 4 52.05 -3.50 -6.50
N GLU A 5 52.59 -2.29 -6.55
CA GLU A 5 53.29 -1.68 -5.43
C GLU A 5 52.46 -0.48 -4.96
N ASP A 6 52.42 -0.25 -3.65
CA ASP A 6 52.07 1.06 -3.09
C ASP A 6 53.15 2.07 -3.54
N VAL A 7 53.14 2.43 -4.82
CA VAL A 7 53.94 3.54 -5.32
C VAL A 7 53.11 4.77 -5.07
N LEU A 8 53.31 5.32 -3.87
CA LEU A 8 53.57 6.73 -3.57
C LEU A 8 53.11 7.01 -2.13
N ASN A 9 53.92 6.57 -1.16
CA ASN A 9 53.86 7.05 0.22
C ASN A 9 54.53 8.44 0.33
N CYS A 10 54.09 9.37 -0.50
CA CYS A 10 54.55 10.75 -0.56
C CYS A 10 53.35 11.66 -0.80
N ASN A 11 53.50 12.96 -0.57
CA ASN A 11 52.43 13.93 -0.78
C ASN A 11 52.09 14.03 -2.28
N VAL A 12 51.28 13.07 -2.77
CA VAL A 12 50.96 12.84 -4.19
C VAL A 12 50.48 14.12 -4.85
N GLN A 13 49.82 14.99 -4.09
CA GLN A 13 49.30 16.25 -4.56
C GLN A 13 50.40 17.18 -5.07
N GLU A 14 51.46 17.43 -4.30
CA GLU A 14 52.57 18.32 -4.70
C GLU A 14 53.37 17.75 -5.88
N ILE A 15 53.64 16.44 -5.87
CA ILE A 15 54.40 15.79 -6.95
C ILE A 15 53.57 15.77 -8.24
N LEU A 16 52.27 15.49 -8.15
CA LEU A 16 51.38 15.49 -9.31
C LEU A 16 51.19 16.91 -9.84
N ASP A 17 51.05 17.91 -8.96
CA ASP A 17 50.95 19.31 -9.38
C ASP A 17 52.27 19.80 -10.01
N ALA A 18 53.43 19.41 -9.48
CA ALA A 18 54.74 19.67 -10.10
C ALA A 18 54.86 18.99 -11.48
N PHE A 19 54.51 17.71 -11.57
CA PHE A 19 54.51 16.96 -12.82
C PHE A 19 53.57 17.57 -13.87
N ILE A 20 52.38 18.00 -13.48
CA ILE A 20 51.44 18.69 -14.38
C ILE A 20 52.04 20.03 -14.83
N ASN A 21 52.64 20.81 -13.93
CA ASN A 21 53.28 22.07 -14.28
C ASN A 21 54.45 21.86 -15.25
N ASP A 22 55.26 20.82 -15.05
CA ASP A 22 56.34 20.46 -15.97
C ASP A 22 55.82 20.08 -17.36
N LEU A 23 54.74 19.29 -17.42
CA LEU A 23 54.09 18.93 -18.70
C LEU A 23 53.49 20.15 -19.41
N VAL A 24 52.85 21.08 -18.67
CA VAL A 24 52.35 22.35 -19.23
C VAL A 24 53.50 23.22 -19.73
N ALA A 25 54.61 23.30 -18.99
CA ALA A 25 55.80 24.03 -19.38
C ALA A 25 56.45 23.44 -20.65
N ILE A 26 56.52 22.11 -20.77
CA ILE A 26 57.02 21.42 -21.97
C ILE A 26 56.13 21.67 -23.19
N GLN A 27 54.81 21.74 -23.00
CA GLN A 27 53.88 22.01 -24.09
C GLN A 27 53.92 23.47 -24.57
N THR A 28 54.10 24.42 -23.64
CA THR A 28 54.09 25.86 -23.93
C THR A 28 55.46 26.42 -24.32
N GLY A 29 56.55 25.82 -23.83
CA GLY A 29 57.93 26.18 -24.10
C GLY A 29 58.65 25.09 -24.91
N SER A 30 58.98 25.39 -26.15
CA SER A 30 59.46 24.49 -27.21
C SER A 30 60.83 23.80 -26.98
N ILE A 31 61.06 23.11 -25.86
CA ILE A 31 62.39 22.58 -25.49
C ILE A 31 62.62 21.12 -25.92
N ILE A 32 61.58 20.29 -26.06
CA ILE A 32 61.73 18.88 -26.49
C ILE A 32 60.72 18.57 -27.61
N PRO A 33 61.09 18.75 -28.90
CA PRO A 33 60.23 18.28 -29.99
C PRO A 33 60.08 16.75 -29.91
N ASN A 34 58.83 16.27 -29.96
CA ASN A 34 58.44 14.84 -29.99
C ASN A 34 58.51 14.03 -28.68
N LEU A 35 58.34 14.65 -27.50
CA LEU A 35 58.18 13.88 -26.26
C LEU A 35 56.90 13.02 -26.30
N LYS A 36 57.05 11.69 -26.16
CA LYS A 36 55.94 10.75 -25.99
C LYS A 36 55.93 10.25 -24.55
N VAL A 37 54.82 10.46 -23.85
CA VAL A 37 54.65 10.02 -22.45
C VAL A 37 53.63 8.90 -22.43
N LEU A 38 54.04 7.73 -21.92
CA LEU A 38 53.12 6.64 -21.59
C LEU A 38 52.82 6.71 -20.10
N ILE A 39 51.56 6.95 -19.74
CA ILE A 39 51.11 6.98 -18.36
C ILE A 39 50.33 5.69 -18.10
N SER A 40 50.81 4.88 -17.17
CA SER A 40 50.08 3.71 -16.67
C SER A 40 49.43 4.08 -15.35
N PHE A 41 48.13 3.86 -15.24
CA PHE A 41 47.34 4.19 -14.06
C PHE A 41 46.17 3.22 -13.95
N ARG A 42 45.60 3.10 -12.76
CA ARG A 42 44.40 2.27 -12.52
C ARG A 42 43.17 2.90 -13.17
N GLU A 43 42.29 2.08 -13.73
CA GLU A 43 41.06 2.52 -14.40
C GLU A 43 40.21 3.47 -13.53
N ASP A 44 40.11 3.22 -12.23
CA ASP A 44 39.36 4.07 -11.28
C ASP A 44 39.99 5.46 -11.06
N ALA A 45 41.27 5.64 -11.38
CA ALA A 45 41.93 6.95 -11.36
C ALA A 45 41.66 7.78 -12.64
N GLN A 46 41.10 7.18 -13.69
CA GLN A 46 40.96 7.81 -15.01
C GLN A 46 40.14 9.11 -14.97
N VAL A 47 39.00 9.12 -14.27
CA VAL A 47 38.12 10.30 -14.17
C VAL A 47 38.85 11.47 -13.48
N LYS A 48 39.57 11.17 -12.39
CA LYS A 48 40.33 12.15 -11.60
C LYS A 48 41.56 12.67 -12.34
N LEU A 49 42.25 11.81 -13.09
CA LEU A 49 43.40 12.17 -13.91
C LEU A 49 42.97 13.00 -15.12
N ASN A 50 41.92 12.60 -15.84
CA ASN A 50 41.39 13.34 -16.98
C ASN A 50 40.98 14.76 -16.58
N SER A 51 40.25 14.93 -15.46
CA SER A 51 39.79 16.24 -15.01
C SER A 51 40.92 17.17 -14.56
N ARG A 52 42.02 16.63 -13.98
CA ARG A 52 43.14 17.43 -13.45
C ARG A 52 44.27 17.68 -14.44
N ILE A 53 44.64 16.67 -15.24
CA ILE A 53 45.77 16.72 -16.17
C ILE A 53 45.32 17.37 -17.48
N LEU A 54 44.23 16.88 -18.08
CA LEU A 54 43.87 17.23 -19.44
C LEU A 54 43.32 18.66 -19.55
N LYS A 55 42.47 19.07 -18.60
CA LYS A 55 41.93 20.44 -18.54
C LYS A 55 43.03 21.50 -18.39
N LYS A 56 44.13 21.18 -17.69
CA LYS A 56 45.26 22.10 -17.48
C LYS A 56 46.25 22.12 -18.65
N ILE A 57 46.46 20.98 -19.34
CA ILE A 57 47.42 20.83 -20.43
C ILE A 57 46.79 21.23 -21.78
N THR A 58 45.69 20.61 -22.20
CA THR A 58 45.20 20.76 -23.58
C THR A 58 44.14 21.82 -23.77
N GLY A 59 43.53 22.32 -22.67
CA GLY A 59 42.40 23.26 -22.72
C GLY A 59 41.14 22.70 -23.40
N SER A 60 41.11 21.41 -23.73
CA SER A 60 40.01 20.73 -24.43
C SER A 60 39.42 19.59 -23.57
N ALA A 61 38.27 19.05 -23.98
CA ALA A 61 37.57 17.97 -23.28
C ALA A 61 37.84 16.56 -23.86
N GLN A 62 38.83 16.38 -24.74
CA GLN A 62 39.12 15.08 -25.36
C GLN A 62 39.79 14.10 -24.38
N GLN A 63 39.53 12.79 -24.47
CA GLN A 63 40.20 11.77 -23.65
C GLN A 63 41.58 11.41 -24.21
N PHE A 64 42.52 10.94 -23.35
CA PHE A 64 43.78 10.36 -23.82
C PHE A 64 43.52 9.14 -24.73
N PRO A 65 44.36 8.89 -25.74
CA PRO A 65 44.45 7.58 -26.35
C PRO A 65 44.88 6.57 -25.28
N SER A 66 43.97 5.71 -24.85
CA SER A 66 44.20 4.70 -23.81
C SER A 66 44.18 3.29 -24.40
N VAL A 67 44.99 2.42 -23.82
CA VAL A 67 44.95 0.98 -24.05
C VAL A 67 44.63 0.34 -22.71
N GLU A 68 43.50 -0.33 -22.63
CA GLU A 68 43.15 -1.13 -21.44
C GLU A 68 43.92 -2.44 -21.47
N LEU A 69 44.53 -2.79 -20.34
CA LEU A 69 45.18 -4.09 -20.19
C LEU A 69 44.10 -5.17 -20.01
N GLU A 70 44.10 -6.13 -20.91
CA GLU A 70 43.19 -7.27 -20.83
C GLU A 70 43.61 -8.24 -19.70
N ARG A 71 42.67 -9.10 -19.28
CA ARG A 71 42.95 -10.21 -18.35
C ARG A 71 44.07 -11.12 -18.86
N LEU A 72 44.81 -11.74 -17.94
CA LEU A 72 45.96 -12.57 -18.28
C LEU A 72 45.52 -13.84 -19.02
N THR A 73 46.26 -14.24 -20.05
CA THR A 73 46.17 -15.60 -20.57
C THR A 73 46.75 -16.58 -19.56
N LYS A 74 46.41 -17.87 -19.66
CA LYS A 74 46.99 -18.91 -18.80
C LYS A 74 48.52 -18.91 -18.84
N GLU A 75 49.11 -18.78 -20.03
CA GLU A 75 50.56 -18.64 -20.21
C GLU A 75 51.13 -17.36 -19.60
N GLY A 76 50.41 -16.24 -19.72
CA GLY A 76 50.79 -14.97 -19.10
C GLY A 76 50.80 -15.05 -17.57
N ALA A 77 49.78 -15.67 -16.98
CA ALA A 77 49.70 -15.89 -15.54
C ALA A 77 50.77 -16.87 -15.05
N LYS A 78 51.06 -17.94 -15.82
CA LYS A 78 52.16 -18.88 -15.54
C LYS A 78 53.51 -18.16 -15.51
N ALA A 79 53.79 -17.35 -16.51
CA ALA A 79 55.02 -16.57 -16.58
C ALA A 79 55.14 -15.59 -15.40
N ALA A 80 54.04 -14.93 -15.03
CA ALA A 80 53.98 -14.02 -13.89
C ALA A 80 54.26 -14.74 -12.56
N LEU A 81 53.63 -15.89 -12.31
CA LEU A 81 53.87 -16.70 -11.12
C LEU A 81 55.34 -17.16 -11.02
N LEU A 82 55.87 -17.76 -12.09
CA LEU A 82 57.25 -18.24 -12.11
C LEU A 82 58.26 -17.10 -11.88
N SER A 83 58.05 -15.96 -12.54
CA SER A 83 58.90 -14.79 -12.34
C SER A 83 58.78 -14.25 -10.92
N GLY A 84 57.57 -14.20 -10.35
CA GLY A 84 57.33 -13.72 -8.99
C GLY A 84 58.00 -14.59 -7.94
N PHE A 85 57.82 -15.91 -8.03
CA PHE A 85 58.48 -16.87 -7.14
C PHE A 85 60.00 -16.83 -7.29
N GLY A 86 60.51 -16.73 -8.52
CA GLY A 86 61.95 -16.58 -8.79
C GLY A 86 62.53 -15.32 -8.14
N ASN A 87 61.86 -14.17 -8.27
CA ASN A 87 62.28 -12.92 -7.63
C ASN A 87 62.24 -13.00 -6.10
N ALA A 88 61.27 -13.75 -5.53
CA ALA A 88 61.18 -14.02 -4.10
C ALA A 88 62.19 -15.07 -3.61
N SER A 89 63.01 -15.65 -4.50
CA SER A 89 63.90 -16.79 -4.20
C SER A 89 63.16 -18.02 -3.66
N ILE A 90 61.95 -18.26 -4.16
CA ILE A 90 61.09 -19.38 -3.77
C ILE A 90 60.95 -20.36 -4.94
N GLY A 91 61.22 -21.63 -4.69
CA GLY A 91 61.05 -22.73 -5.62
C GLY A 91 59.63 -23.29 -5.66
N LEU A 92 59.30 -23.98 -6.74
CA LEU A 92 58.06 -24.76 -6.89
C LEU A 92 58.42 -26.24 -7.01
N ASP A 93 57.61 -27.10 -6.39
CA ASP A 93 57.72 -28.54 -6.58
C ASP A 93 57.42 -28.92 -8.04
N THR A 94 58.45 -29.41 -8.73
CA THR A 94 58.38 -29.84 -10.13
C THR A 94 58.15 -31.34 -10.29
N ARG A 95 57.97 -32.10 -9.19
CA ARG A 95 57.73 -33.54 -9.24
C ARG A 95 56.38 -33.84 -9.92
N ILE A 96 56.42 -34.71 -10.93
CA ILE A 96 55.24 -35.20 -11.64
C ILE A 96 55.06 -36.68 -11.27
N GLU A 97 53.95 -37.01 -10.63
CA GLU A 97 53.50 -38.40 -10.49
C GLU A 97 52.73 -38.81 -11.74
N GLU A 98 52.77 -40.10 -12.09
CA GLU A 98 52.20 -40.63 -13.33
C GLU A 98 50.70 -40.29 -13.45
N GLY A 99 50.34 -39.49 -14.47
CA GLY A 99 48.96 -39.01 -14.69
C GLY A 99 48.56 -37.72 -13.98
N GLN A 100 49.42 -37.07 -13.20
CA GLN A 100 49.10 -35.81 -12.51
C GLN A 100 49.67 -34.56 -13.22
N LYS A 101 48.97 -33.43 -13.05
CA LYS A 101 49.45 -32.11 -13.47
C LYS A 101 50.60 -31.62 -12.56
N GLN A 102 51.46 -30.76 -13.12
CA GLN A 102 52.43 -30.00 -12.33
C GLN A 102 51.71 -29.05 -11.37
N LEU A 103 52.29 -28.77 -10.20
CA LEU A 103 51.66 -27.90 -9.19
C LEU A 103 51.24 -26.54 -9.77
N ILE A 104 52.06 -25.93 -10.62
CA ILE A 104 51.71 -24.64 -11.23
C ILE A 104 50.48 -24.72 -12.15
N GLU A 105 50.28 -25.85 -12.84
CA GLU A 105 49.08 -26.06 -13.66
C GLU A 105 47.85 -26.26 -12.79
N ILE A 106 47.99 -26.95 -11.65
CA ILE A 106 46.90 -27.11 -10.66
C ILE A 106 46.51 -25.73 -10.10
N ILE A 107 47.48 -24.91 -9.70
CA ILE A 107 47.24 -23.55 -9.20
C ILE A 107 46.51 -22.70 -10.25
N LEU A 108 46.98 -22.74 -11.50
CA LEU A 108 46.36 -21.97 -12.58
C LEU A 108 44.96 -22.46 -12.91
N ASP A 109 44.71 -23.77 -12.92
CA ASP A 109 43.39 -24.34 -13.14
C ASP A 109 42.41 -23.98 -12.00
N ASP A 110 42.88 -23.98 -10.74
CA ASP A 110 42.06 -23.57 -9.59
C ASP A 110 41.67 -22.09 -9.67
N ILE A 111 42.59 -21.23 -10.13
CA ILE A 111 42.32 -19.80 -10.35
C ILE A 111 41.45 -19.57 -11.59
N GLN A 112 41.64 -20.38 -12.63
CA GLN A 112 40.97 -20.26 -13.92
C GLN A 112 39.61 -20.99 -13.91
N LYS A 113 38.54 -20.26 -13.56
CA LYS A 113 37.15 -20.77 -13.66
C LYS A 113 36.47 -20.29 -14.95
N ALA A 114 35.79 -21.18 -15.67
CA ALA A 114 34.84 -21.01 -16.81
C ALA A 114 35.17 -20.03 -17.97
N ASP A 115 36.13 -19.13 -17.79
CA ASP A 115 36.59 -18.08 -18.69
C ASP A 115 38.03 -18.41 -19.13
N ASP A 116 38.39 -18.09 -20.37
CA ASP A 116 39.69 -18.43 -20.95
C ASP A 116 40.83 -17.52 -20.44
N ARG A 117 40.52 -16.56 -19.56
CA ARG A 117 41.46 -15.57 -19.03
C ARG A 117 41.42 -15.47 -17.50
N LEU A 118 42.60 -15.31 -16.89
CA LEU A 118 42.79 -15.23 -15.45
C LEU A 118 42.77 -13.77 -14.97
N TYR A 119 42.08 -13.56 -13.85
CA TYR A 119 42.03 -12.27 -13.19
C TYR A 119 43.33 -12.03 -12.39
N PRO A 120 44.16 -11.02 -12.75
CA PRO A 120 45.47 -10.83 -12.15
C PRO A 120 45.48 -10.74 -10.61
N PRO A 121 44.49 -10.10 -9.94
CA PRO A 121 44.44 -10.07 -8.48
C PRO A 121 44.38 -11.44 -7.81
N TYR A 122 43.73 -12.46 -8.39
CA TYR A 122 43.73 -13.80 -7.80
C TYR A 122 45.08 -14.48 -7.93
N VAL A 123 45.71 -14.32 -9.09
CA VAL A 123 47.08 -14.80 -9.32
C VAL A 123 48.01 -14.22 -8.26
N GLN A 124 47.89 -12.92 -7.98
CA GLN A 124 48.65 -12.26 -6.92
C GLN A 124 48.28 -12.76 -5.51
N MET A 125 47.01 -12.79 -5.14
CA MET A 125 46.55 -13.22 -3.80
C MET A 125 47.06 -14.63 -3.47
N VAL A 126 46.96 -15.54 -4.44
CA VAL A 126 47.47 -16.91 -4.30
C VAL A 126 48.98 -16.89 -4.21
N ALA A 127 49.69 -16.19 -5.11
CA ALA A 127 51.15 -16.11 -5.08
C ALA A 127 51.71 -15.55 -3.78
N GLU A 128 51.17 -14.43 -3.29
CA GLU A 128 51.59 -13.79 -2.04
C GLU A 128 51.38 -14.70 -0.85
N THR A 129 50.23 -15.37 -0.78
CA THR A 129 49.91 -16.29 0.31
C THR A 129 50.88 -17.47 0.31
N LEU A 130 51.15 -18.03 -0.87
CA LEU A 130 52.14 -19.10 -1.00
C LEU A 130 53.51 -18.62 -0.54
N CYS A 131 53.99 -17.47 -1.04
CA CYS A 131 55.27 -16.91 -0.64
C CYS A 131 55.40 -16.71 0.87
N LYS A 132 54.34 -16.20 1.54
CA LYS A 132 54.32 -15.96 2.98
C LYS A 132 54.28 -17.23 3.82
N LYS A 133 53.69 -18.31 3.30
CA LYS A 133 53.50 -19.57 4.04
C LYS A 133 54.62 -20.57 3.81
N THR A 134 55.45 -20.37 2.79
CA THR A 134 56.63 -21.19 2.55
C THR A 134 57.62 -21.11 3.73
N ASP A 135 58.18 -22.25 4.13
CA ASP A 135 59.19 -22.32 5.19
C ASP A 135 60.45 -21.53 4.79
N PRO A 136 60.90 -20.55 5.61
CA PRO A 136 62.14 -19.81 5.35
C PRO A 136 63.39 -20.69 5.24
N ASN A 137 63.40 -21.86 5.89
CA ASN A 137 64.54 -22.79 5.87
C ASN A 137 64.51 -23.75 4.68
N ASN A 138 63.35 -23.87 4.01
CA ASN A 138 63.16 -24.68 2.82
C ASN A 138 62.14 -23.99 1.90
N PRO A 139 62.58 -22.99 1.11
CA PRO A 139 61.69 -22.10 0.37
C PRO A 139 61.13 -22.77 -0.89
N ILE A 140 60.46 -23.92 -0.75
CA ILE A 140 59.83 -24.67 -1.83
C ILE A 140 58.34 -24.80 -1.56
N ILE A 141 57.52 -24.33 -2.49
CA ILE A 141 56.06 -24.52 -2.49
C ILE A 141 55.77 -25.96 -2.94
N THR A 142 55.22 -26.78 -2.04
CA THR A 142 54.91 -28.20 -2.29
C THR A 142 53.42 -28.42 -2.60
N LYS A 143 53.11 -29.57 -3.23
CA LYS A 143 51.73 -30.01 -3.44
C LYS A 143 50.97 -30.15 -2.12
N ASP A 144 51.57 -30.80 -1.12
CA ASP A 144 50.96 -30.97 0.21
C ASP A 144 50.66 -29.62 0.88
N MET A 145 51.56 -28.63 0.75
CA MET A 145 51.31 -27.30 1.27
C MET A 145 50.11 -26.64 0.58
N TYR A 146 50.05 -26.71 -0.75
CA TYR A 146 48.97 -26.07 -1.51
C TYR A 146 47.61 -26.78 -1.35
N LEU A 147 47.58 -28.11 -1.48
CA LEU A 147 46.36 -28.90 -1.51
C LEU A 147 45.86 -29.30 -0.12
N ASP A 148 46.75 -29.68 0.80
CA ASP A 148 46.32 -30.20 2.10
C ASP A 148 46.31 -29.12 3.19
N GLN A 149 47.33 -28.24 3.22
CA GLN A 149 47.41 -27.19 4.24
C GLN A 149 46.64 -25.93 3.83
N LEU A 150 46.79 -25.52 2.57
CA LEU A 150 46.15 -24.33 2.03
C LEU A 150 44.87 -24.62 1.25
N LYS A 151 44.52 -25.88 1.00
CA LYS A 151 43.24 -26.29 0.40
C LYS A 151 42.90 -25.61 -0.94
N GLY A 152 43.92 -25.26 -1.72
CA GLY A 152 43.76 -24.69 -3.05
C GLY A 152 43.46 -23.18 -3.06
N ALA A 153 43.30 -22.64 -4.28
CA ALA A 153 43.14 -21.19 -4.49
C ALA A 153 41.87 -20.65 -3.81
N ASP A 154 40.81 -21.44 -3.76
CA ASP A 154 39.54 -20.97 -3.22
C ASP A 154 39.63 -20.64 -1.73
N ASP A 155 40.18 -21.56 -0.94
CA ASP A 155 40.43 -21.41 0.48
C ASP A 155 41.46 -20.30 0.78
N ILE A 156 42.44 -20.12 -0.09
CA ILE A 156 43.43 -19.04 0.02
C ILE A 156 42.74 -17.68 -0.14
N ILE A 157 41.90 -17.49 -1.16
CA ILE A 157 41.22 -16.22 -1.38
C ILE A 157 40.16 -15.98 -0.30
N ALA A 158 39.49 -17.04 0.20
CA ALA A 158 38.57 -16.94 1.33
C ALA A 158 39.28 -16.47 2.61
N ARG A 159 40.42 -17.07 2.96
CA ARG A 159 41.23 -16.63 4.10
C ARG A 159 41.84 -15.25 3.92
N TYR A 160 42.13 -14.85 2.69
CA TYR A 160 42.61 -13.49 2.40
C TYR A 160 41.60 -12.44 2.85
N LEU A 161 40.29 -12.66 2.65
CA LEU A 161 39.24 -11.78 3.17
C LEU A 161 39.30 -11.68 4.71
N ILE A 162 39.41 -12.83 5.39
CA ILE A 162 39.45 -12.90 6.87
C ILE A 162 40.72 -12.23 7.42
N GLU A 163 41.88 -12.46 6.79
CA GLU A 163 43.15 -11.84 7.18
C GLU A 163 43.10 -10.32 6.99
N ARG A 164 42.56 -9.82 5.87
CA ARG A 164 42.46 -8.38 5.60
C ARG A 164 41.44 -7.67 6.48
N THR A 165 40.31 -8.30 6.79
CA THR A 165 39.34 -7.73 7.74
C THR A 165 39.94 -7.59 9.15
N ASN A 166 40.86 -8.45 9.58
CA ASN A 166 41.56 -8.31 10.86
C ASN A 166 42.41 -7.03 10.94
N GLU A 167 42.92 -6.52 9.82
CA GLU A 167 43.72 -5.28 9.78
C GLU A 167 42.91 -4.03 10.16
N PHE A 168 41.57 -4.12 10.20
CA PHE A 168 40.69 -3.02 10.63
C PHE A 168 40.63 -2.83 12.15
N GLY A 169 41.13 -3.78 12.96
CA GLY A 169 41.12 -3.66 14.41
C GLY A 169 39.72 -3.35 14.96
N PRO A 170 39.52 -2.25 15.72
CA PRO A 170 38.22 -1.88 16.28
C PRO A 170 37.11 -1.66 15.23
N GLN A 171 37.47 -1.29 14.00
CA GLN A 171 36.52 -1.03 12.91
C GLN A 171 36.12 -2.30 12.13
N LYS A 172 36.67 -3.48 12.48
CA LYS A 172 36.46 -4.72 11.74
C LYS A 172 34.98 -5.03 11.49
N THR A 173 34.15 -4.99 12.53
CA THR A 173 32.71 -5.28 12.41
C THR A 173 32.00 -4.31 11.46
N ASN A 174 32.41 -3.04 11.45
CA ASN A 174 31.83 -2.04 10.55
C ASN A 174 32.31 -2.25 9.10
N ALA A 175 33.57 -2.65 8.90
CA ALA A 175 34.10 -3.02 7.58
C ALA A 175 33.40 -4.26 7.01
N GLU A 176 33.18 -5.30 7.82
CA GLU A 176 32.43 -6.50 7.45
C GLU A 176 30.99 -6.15 7.04
N LYS A 177 30.30 -5.30 7.83
CA LYS A 177 28.96 -4.80 7.47
C LYS A 177 28.96 -4.12 6.11
N ILE A 178 29.89 -3.22 5.83
CA ILE A 178 29.97 -2.53 4.55
C ILE A 178 30.15 -3.52 3.40
N LEU A 179 31.04 -4.51 3.55
CA LEU A 179 31.24 -5.54 2.55
C LEU A 179 29.97 -6.36 2.31
N ILE A 180 29.25 -6.74 3.37
CA ILE A 180 27.98 -7.45 3.26
C ILE A 180 26.98 -6.66 2.39
N PHE A 181 26.85 -5.35 2.59
CA PHE A 181 25.93 -4.49 1.84
C PHE A 181 26.41 -4.13 0.42
N LEU A 182 27.71 -4.30 0.12
CA LEU A 182 28.28 -4.18 -1.23
C LEU A 182 28.23 -5.50 -2.02
N THR A 183 27.76 -6.57 -1.41
CA THR A 183 27.43 -7.84 -2.07
C THR A 183 25.92 -7.93 -2.23
N SER A 184 25.40 -8.64 -3.23
CA SER A 184 23.98 -9.01 -3.34
C SER A 184 23.64 -10.28 -2.55
N SER A 185 22.35 -10.62 -2.42
CA SER A 185 21.91 -11.86 -1.75
C SER A 185 22.30 -13.14 -2.50
N ALA A 186 22.85 -13.00 -3.71
CA ALA A 186 23.37 -14.11 -4.52
C ALA A 186 24.91 -14.14 -4.58
N GLY A 187 25.59 -13.41 -3.68
CA GLY A 187 27.04 -13.33 -3.64
C GLY A 187 27.66 -12.58 -4.83
N LYS A 188 26.90 -11.72 -5.53
CA LYS A 188 27.43 -10.89 -6.63
C LYS A 188 27.72 -9.48 -6.16
N LYS A 189 28.37 -8.66 -6.99
CA LYS A 189 28.55 -7.23 -6.72
C LYS A 189 27.23 -6.50 -6.62
N ALA A 190 27.10 -5.62 -5.62
CA ALA A 190 26.06 -4.61 -5.52
C ALA A 190 26.70 -3.21 -5.49
N GLN A 191 26.04 -2.25 -6.15
CA GLN A 191 26.47 -0.86 -6.16
C GLN A 191 25.64 -0.06 -5.16
N LYS A 192 26.31 0.63 -4.25
CA LYS A 192 25.66 1.43 -3.21
C LYS A 192 26.28 2.82 -3.12
N SER A 193 25.43 3.82 -2.93
CA SER A 193 25.85 5.18 -2.59
C SER A 193 26.27 5.27 -1.12
N LEU A 194 26.97 6.36 -0.79
CA LEU A 194 27.40 6.63 0.57
C LEU A 194 26.22 6.83 1.54
N ILE A 195 25.12 7.40 1.06
CA ILE A 195 23.88 7.62 1.83
C ILE A 195 23.19 6.28 2.11
N GLU A 196 23.08 5.41 1.10
CA GLU A 196 22.49 4.07 1.27
C GLU A 196 23.28 3.23 2.27
N LEU A 197 24.62 3.20 2.14
CA LEU A 197 25.48 2.47 3.06
C LEU A 197 25.37 3.01 4.49
N SER A 198 25.35 4.33 4.69
CA SER A 198 25.21 4.92 6.02
C SER A 198 23.90 4.51 6.68
N HIS A 199 22.78 4.56 5.94
CA HIS A 199 21.47 4.18 6.44
C HIS A 199 21.36 2.68 6.75
N GLU A 200 21.88 1.82 5.86
CA GLU A 200 21.79 0.36 6.00
C GLU A 200 22.74 -0.19 7.09
N THR A 201 23.91 0.42 7.26
CA THR A 201 24.92 -0.03 8.25
C THR A 201 24.79 0.62 9.63
N ASP A 202 24.07 1.74 9.73
CA ASP A 202 24.02 2.63 10.90
C ASP A 202 25.39 3.28 11.23
N ILE A 203 26.28 3.36 10.24
CA ILE A 203 27.61 3.98 10.36
C ILE A 203 27.50 5.44 9.91
N LYS A 204 28.05 6.36 10.71
CA LYS A 204 28.10 7.78 10.36
C LYS A 204 28.92 8.00 9.10
N ILE A 205 28.50 8.96 8.27
CA ILE A 205 29.14 9.28 6.98
C ILE A 205 30.66 9.48 7.08
N ASP A 206 31.16 10.13 8.13
CA ASP A 206 32.60 10.40 8.28
C ASP A 206 33.39 9.11 8.58
N GLU A 207 32.91 8.28 9.50
CA GLU A 207 33.50 6.97 9.79
C GLU A 207 33.40 6.03 8.58
N LEU A 208 32.26 6.05 7.88
CA LEU A 208 32.03 5.27 6.67
C LEU A 208 33.05 5.61 5.58
N LYS A 209 33.37 6.90 5.39
CA LYS A 209 34.41 7.34 4.43
C LYS A 209 35.80 6.82 4.81
N GLU A 210 36.15 6.81 6.09
CA GLU A 210 37.43 6.27 6.57
C GLU A 210 37.54 4.78 6.30
N ILE A 211 36.49 4.02 6.64
CA ILE A 211 36.47 2.57 6.44
C ILE A 211 36.44 2.23 4.94
N LEU A 212 35.63 2.94 4.13
CA LEU A 212 35.61 2.76 2.68
C LEU A 212 36.96 3.05 2.04
N LYS A 213 37.64 4.12 2.48
CA LYS A 213 39.01 4.42 2.02
C LYS A 213 39.93 3.24 2.30
N LYS A 214 39.92 2.72 3.54
CA LYS A 214 40.74 1.58 3.92
C LYS A 214 40.35 0.28 3.19
N LEU A 215 39.06 0.05 2.92
CA LEU A 215 38.58 -1.07 2.11
C LEU A 215 39.06 -0.95 0.65
N ILE A 216 39.14 0.26 0.11
CA ILE A 216 39.70 0.53 -1.22
C ILE A 216 41.21 0.29 -1.24
N ASP A 217 41.91 0.79 -0.21
CA ASP A 217 43.37 0.61 -0.04
C ASP A 217 43.71 -0.89 0.08
N LEU A 218 42.91 -1.65 0.84
CA LEU A 218 43.03 -3.11 0.98
C LEU A 218 42.43 -3.90 -0.19
N ARG A 219 41.97 -3.22 -1.25
CA ARG A 219 41.47 -3.82 -2.49
C ARG A 219 40.27 -4.75 -2.28
N MET A 220 39.39 -4.39 -1.37
CA MET A 220 38.15 -5.12 -1.09
C MET A 220 36.95 -4.43 -1.75
N ALA A 221 37.00 -3.09 -1.89
CA ALA A 221 35.99 -2.29 -2.58
C ALA A 221 36.62 -1.32 -3.59
N ARG A 222 35.81 -0.76 -4.49
CA ARG A 222 36.19 0.33 -5.41
C ARG A 222 35.08 1.36 -5.51
N ALA A 223 35.47 2.58 -5.87
CA ALA A 223 34.52 3.64 -6.24
C ALA A 223 34.12 3.51 -7.72
N ILE A 224 32.85 3.79 -8.02
CA ILE A 224 32.30 3.88 -9.38
C ILE A 224 31.78 5.30 -9.56
N GLY A 225 32.52 6.10 -10.34
CA GLY A 225 32.27 7.54 -10.41
C GLY A 225 32.49 8.20 -9.05
N ASP A 226 31.76 9.29 -8.80
CA ASP A 226 31.99 10.14 -7.63
C ASP A 226 31.16 9.75 -6.38
N GLU A 227 30.16 8.88 -6.52
CA GLU A 227 29.15 8.68 -5.45
C GLU A 227 28.80 7.23 -5.10
N LYS A 228 29.28 6.25 -5.87
CA LYS A 228 28.92 4.83 -5.67
C LYS A 228 30.14 3.97 -5.37
N PHE A 229 29.91 2.89 -4.64
CA PHE A 229 30.90 1.91 -4.25
C PHE A 229 30.41 0.51 -4.62
N GLU A 230 31.34 -0.38 -4.95
CA GLU A 230 31.08 -1.82 -5.12
C GLU A 230 32.27 -2.64 -4.64
N ILE A 231 32.05 -3.94 -4.41
CA ILE A 231 33.14 -4.89 -4.22
C ILE A 231 33.93 -5.09 -5.52
N ILE A 232 35.24 -5.27 -5.40
CA ILE A 232 36.14 -5.39 -6.56
C ILE A 232 35.77 -6.55 -7.49
N HIS A 233 35.33 -7.69 -6.97
CA HIS A 233 34.96 -8.85 -7.79
C HIS A 233 33.82 -9.71 -7.20
N ASP A 234 33.02 -10.32 -8.06
CA ASP A 234 31.97 -11.28 -7.69
C ASP A 234 32.49 -12.47 -6.87
N TYR A 235 33.80 -12.78 -6.94
CA TYR A 235 34.36 -13.86 -6.14
C TYR A 235 34.44 -13.47 -4.68
N LEU A 236 34.95 -12.26 -4.40
CA LEU A 236 34.96 -11.69 -3.07
C LEU A 236 33.52 -11.52 -2.58
N GLY A 237 32.59 -11.20 -3.48
CA GLY A 237 31.16 -11.22 -3.20
C GLY A 237 30.67 -12.58 -2.69
N LYS A 238 31.02 -13.68 -3.37
CA LYS A 238 30.67 -15.05 -2.92
C LYS A 238 31.26 -15.38 -1.57
N VAL A 239 32.56 -15.11 -1.37
CA VAL A 239 33.22 -15.35 -0.07
C VAL A 239 32.55 -14.53 1.03
N VAL A 240 32.24 -13.26 0.79
CA VAL A 240 31.51 -12.42 1.76
C VAL A 240 30.15 -13.05 2.09
N ASP A 241 29.42 -13.54 1.08
CA ASP A 241 28.13 -14.18 1.29
C ASP A 241 28.23 -15.51 2.05
N GLU A 242 29.26 -16.31 1.80
CA GLU A 242 29.49 -17.61 2.44
C GLU A 242 30.01 -17.47 3.88
N GLU A 243 30.94 -16.56 4.12
CA GLU A 243 31.69 -16.46 5.38
C GLU A 243 31.16 -15.40 6.35
N LEU A 244 30.59 -14.29 5.84
CA LEU A 244 30.19 -13.14 6.66
C LEU A 244 28.68 -12.99 6.83
N VAL A 245 27.87 -13.49 5.89
CA VAL A 245 26.41 -13.33 5.94
C VAL A 245 25.77 -14.51 6.66
N LYS A 246 25.08 -14.23 7.78
CA LYS A 246 24.26 -15.22 8.48
C LYS A 246 22.97 -15.49 7.70
N ASP A 247 22.38 -16.66 7.85
CA ASP A 247 21.12 -17.01 7.15
C ASP A 247 19.97 -16.02 7.41
N GLU A 248 19.87 -15.50 8.63
CA GLU A 248 18.90 -14.45 8.97
C GLU A 248 19.15 -13.14 8.19
N ASP A 249 20.42 -12.79 7.98
CA ASP A 249 20.82 -11.58 7.25
C ASP A 249 20.65 -11.74 5.73
N ARG A 250 20.78 -12.97 5.20
CA ARG A 250 20.49 -13.28 3.78
C ARG A 250 19.06 -12.94 3.40
N THR A 251 18.10 -13.30 4.27
CA THR A 251 16.68 -13.02 4.04
C THR A 251 16.40 -11.53 4.02
N ILE A 252 16.93 -10.78 5.01
CA ILE A 252 16.78 -9.32 5.09
C ILE A 252 17.38 -8.65 3.85
N LYS A 253 18.54 -9.12 3.40
CA LYS A 253 19.23 -8.61 2.22
C LYS A 253 18.42 -8.81 0.95
N LEU A 254 17.89 -10.02 0.74
CA LEU A 254 17.01 -10.32 -0.38
C LEU A 254 15.76 -9.41 -0.38
N LEU A 255 15.14 -9.24 0.80
CA LEU A 255 13.97 -8.37 0.93
C LEU A 255 14.28 -6.91 0.59
N ASN A 256 15.44 -6.39 1.02
CA ASN A 256 15.88 -5.04 0.69
C ASN A 256 16.16 -4.86 -0.81
N GLU A 257 16.77 -5.84 -1.46
CA GLU A 257 17.02 -5.82 -2.91
C GLU A 257 15.71 -5.80 -3.71
N GLN A 258 14.76 -6.66 -3.32
CA GLN A 258 13.42 -6.67 -3.91
C GLN A 258 12.67 -5.36 -3.64
N LEU A 259 12.75 -4.81 -2.42
CA LEU A 259 12.17 -3.51 -2.08
C LEU A 259 12.76 -2.38 -2.94
N ASN A 260 14.08 -2.40 -3.18
CA ASN A 260 14.74 -1.44 -4.06
C ASN A 260 14.26 -1.58 -5.50
N SER A 261 14.05 -2.80 -6.00
CA SER A 261 13.48 -3.06 -7.32
C SER A 261 12.05 -2.50 -7.43
N PHE A 262 11.20 -2.76 -6.44
CA PHE A 262 9.85 -2.18 -6.38
C PHE A 262 9.90 -0.64 -6.34
N PHE A 263 10.85 -0.06 -5.61
CA PHE A 263 11.04 1.38 -5.54
C PHE A 263 11.42 1.99 -6.89
N GLN A 264 12.32 1.36 -7.65
CA GLN A 264 12.64 1.84 -9.00
C GLN A 264 11.42 1.78 -9.93
N SER A 265 10.62 0.71 -9.86
CA SER A 265 9.37 0.61 -10.60
C SER A 265 8.37 1.72 -10.20
N TYR A 266 8.20 1.95 -8.90
CA TYR A 266 7.32 2.98 -8.37
C TYR A 266 7.70 4.39 -8.83
N LYS A 267 9.00 4.72 -8.93
CA LYS A 267 9.44 6.05 -9.41
C LYS A 267 9.01 6.33 -10.85
N VAL A 268 8.84 5.29 -11.66
CA VAL A 268 8.46 5.42 -13.08
C VAL A 268 6.94 5.26 -13.27
N HIS A 269 6.35 4.25 -12.64
CA HIS A 269 4.99 3.80 -12.91
C HIS A 269 4.01 4.02 -11.76
N ARG A 270 4.48 4.54 -10.61
CA ARG A 270 3.70 4.71 -9.36
C ARG A 270 3.04 3.43 -8.84
N THR A 271 3.44 2.27 -9.35
CA THR A 271 2.83 0.98 -8.98
C THR A 271 3.11 0.63 -7.52
N PRO A 272 2.09 0.29 -6.72
CA PRO A 272 2.28 -0.22 -5.36
C PRO A 272 2.93 -1.61 -5.38
N ILE A 273 3.34 -2.09 -4.20
CA ILE A 273 3.83 -3.45 -4.03
C ILE A 273 2.64 -4.41 -4.09
N MET A 274 2.48 -5.11 -5.22
CA MET A 274 1.34 -6.02 -5.46
C MET A 274 1.52 -7.44 -4.91
N SER A 275 2.64 -7.75 -4.27
CA SER A 275 2.91 -9.09 -3.71
C SER A 275 2.63 -9.12 -2.21
N PHE A 276 1.49 -9.70 -1.82
CA PHE A 276 1.16 -9.89 -0.40
C PHE A 276 2.15 -10.82 0.31
N VAL A 277 2.70 -11.82 -0.41
CA VAL A 277 3.74 -12.72 0.13
C VAL A 277 5.00 -11.92 0.47
N PHE A 278 5.44 -11.07 -0.45
CA PHE A 278 6.59 -10.20 -0.21
C PHE A 278 6.34 -9.27 0.98
N LEU A 279 5.17 -8.62 1.04
CA LEU A 279 4.83 -7.72 2.14
C LEU A 279 4.73 -8.46 3.48
N ALA A 280 4.19 -9.68 3.52
CA ALA A 280 4.18 -10.52 4.71
C ALA A 280 5.60 -10.83 5.19
N ASN A 281 6.50 -11.23 4.28
CA ASN A 281 7.90 -11.50 4.59
C ASN A 281 8.65 -10.24 5.06
N LEU A 282 8.40 -9.11 4.40
CA LEU A 282 8.93 -7.80 4.78
C LEU A 282 8.46 -7.43 6.19
N TYR A 283 7.18 -7.66 6.50
CA TYR A 283 6.55 -7.29 7.75
C TYR A 283 6.93 -8.22 8.92
N GLU A 284 7.11 -9.52 8.67
CA GLU A 284 7.70 -10.44 9.67
C GLU A 284 9.07 -9.91 10.14
N ASN A 285 9.86 -9.36 9.21
CA ASN A 285 11.18 -8.82 9.46
C ASN A 285 11.19 -7.31 9.79
N ARG A 286 10.02 -6.69 10.03
CA ARG A 286 9.87 -5.22 10.20
C ARG A 286 10.71 -4.59 11.31
N LYS A 287 11.04 -5.35 12.35
CA LYS A 287 11.89 -4.87 13.47
C LYS A 287 13.37 -4.76 13.06
N LYS A 288 13.81 -5.56 12.08
CA LYS A 288 15.19 -5.58 11.57
C LYS A 288 15.35 -4.74 10.30
N ILE A 289 14.30 -4.58 9.50
CA ILE A 289 14.32 -3.81 8.25
C ILE A 289 14.01 -2.34 8.53
N LYS A 290 15.00 -1.47 8.24
CA LYS A 290 14.84 0.00 8.27
C LYS A 290 14.46 0.51 6.87
N ILE A 291 13.30 1.14 6.74
CA ILE A 291 12.87 1.80 5.50
C ILE A 291 13.29 3.28 5.54
N ASN A 292 14.05 3.72 4.53
CA ASN A 292 14.46 5.11 4.40
C ASN A 292 13.31 6.01 3.90
N GLU A 293 13.38 7.30 4.20
CA GLU A 293 12.29 8.25 3.89
C GLU A 293 11.95 8.31 2.39
N GLU A 294 12.93 8.12 1.52
CA GLU A 294 12.73 8.11 0.06
C GLU A 294 11.73 7.05 -0.39
N LYS A 295 11.61 5.93 0.35
CA LYS A 295 10.71 4.82 0.04
C LYS A 295 9.35 4.93 0.71
N TYR A 296 9.12 5.89 1.62
CA TYR A 296 7.82 6.08 2.25
C TYR A 296 6.67 6.28 1.25
N PRO A 297 6.84 7.01 0.12
CA PRO A 297 5.79 7.11 -0.88
C PRO A 297 5.38 5.75 -1.47
N LEU A 298 6.31 4.82 -1.68
CA LEU A 298 6.00 3.45 -2.14
C LEU A 298 5.22 2.67 -1.08
N ILE A 299 5.67 2.72 0.18
CA ILE A 299 5.00 2.03 1.29
C ILE A 299 3.60 2.60 1.48
N LEU A 300 3.45 3.92 1.42
CA LEU A 300 2.15 4.59 1.50
C LEU A 300 1.25 4.20 0.33
N CYS A 301 1.76 4.21 -0.90
CA CYS A 301 1.01 3.75 -2.08
C CYS A 301 0.46 2.33 -1.86
N SER A 302 1.30 1.45 -1.30
CA SER A 302 0.93 0.07 -0.97
C SER A 302 -0.04 -0.01 0.22
N CYS A 303 -0.05 0.94 1.16
CA CYS A 303 -1.05 0.99 2.23
C CYS A 303 -2.41 1.49 1.76
N LEU A 304 -2.43 2.34 0.73
CA LEU A 304 -3.64 2.96 0.18
C LEU A 304 -4.41 2.04 -0.77
N ASN A 305 -3.78 0.99 -1.27
CA ASN A 305 -4.42 0.02 -2.14
C ASN A 305 -5.47 -0.81 -1.37
N LYS A 306 -6.57 -1.17 -2.04
CA LYS A 306 -7.69 -1.88 -1.40
C LYS A 306 -7.41 -3.37 -1.20
N GLU A 307 -6.70 -4.01 -2.13
CA GLU A 307 -6.43 -5.45 -2.10
C GLU A 307 -5.28 -5.79 -1.14
N ILE A 308 -4.35 -4.86 -1.01
CA ILE A 308 -3.11 -5.02 -0.26
C ILE A 308 -2.94 -3.75 0.56
N SER A 309 -2.93 -3.84 1.89
CA SER A 309 -2.89 -2.67 2.77
C SER A 309 -2.01 -2.94 4.00
N LEU A 310 -0.69 -2.95 3.79
CA LEU A 310 0.28 -3.25 4.86
C LEU A 310 1.49 -2.31 4.81
N GLY A 311 1.88 -1.78 5.97
CA GLY A 311 3.09 -0.96 6.11
C GLY A 311 2.95 0.25 7.03
N TRP A 312 1.81 0.44 7.70
CA TRP A 312 1.59 1.53 8.65
C TRP A 312 2.60 1.51 9.80
N TYR A 313 3.08 0.32 10.19
CA TYR A 313 4.19 0.17 11.13
C TYR A 313 5.41 1.07 10.82
N TRP A 314 5.82 1.19 9.55
CA TRP A 314 6.96 2.03 9.15
C TRP A 314 6.57 3.50 8.95
N LEU A 315 5.29 3.80 8.81
CA LEU A 315 4.78 5.15 8.57
C LEU A 315 4.27 5.87 9.83
N LYS A 316 4.14 5.16 10.95
CA LYS A 316 3.54 5.65 12.20
C LYS A 316 4.22 6.89 12.79
N ASP A 317 5.54 7.02 12.60
CA ASP A 317 6.37 8.09 13.16
C ASP A 317 6.70 9.18 12.12
N VAL A 318 6.11 9.12 10.92
CA VAL A 318 6.35 10.12 9.87
C VAL A 318 5.72 11.46 10.25
N ASP A 319 6.51 12.52 10.13
CA ASP A 319 6.04 13.89 10.35
C ASP A 319 4.75 14.19 9.56
N ARG A 320 3.78 14.83 10.23
CA ARG A 320 2.46 15.15 9.67
C ARG A 320 2.56 15.98 8.39
N GLY A 321 3.50 16.92 8.33
CA GLY A 321 3.73 17.77 7.17
C GLY A 321 4.24 16.97 5.97
N LYS A 322 5.18 16.04 6.20
CA LYS A 322 5.64 15.09 5.16
C LYS A 322 4.51 14.17 4.70
N MET A 323 3.73 13.63 5.64
CA MET A 323 2.56 12.80 5.33
C MET A 323 1.54 13.55 4.47
N PHE A 324 1.31 14.84 4.77
CA PHE A 324 0.41 15.69 3.98
C PHE A 324 0.85 15.77 2.52
N GLU A 325 2.14 16.02 2.28
CA GLU A 325 2.66 16.11 0.92
C GLU A 325 2.59 14.77 0.18
N MET A 326 2.91 13.66 0.86
CA MET A 326 2.80 12.32 0.26
C MET A 326 1.34 11.96 -0.06
N ILE A 327 0.39 12.19 0.85
CA ILE A 327 -1.04 11.92 0.60
C ILE A 327 -1.57 12.81 -0.52
N LYS A 328 -1.20 14.10 -0.55
CA LYS A 328 -1.57 15.03 -1.62
C LYS A 328 -1.09 14.55 -2.99
N ASP A 329 0.13 14.03 -3.09
CA ASP A 329 0.66 13.43 -4.33
C ASP A 329 -0.20 12.24 -4.80
N HIS A 330 -0.59 11.37 -3.86
CA HIS A 330 -1.43 10.19 -4.16
C HIS A 330 -2.90 10.49 -4.46
N LEU A 331 -3.38 11.73 -4.26
CA LEU A 331 -4.71 12.12 -4.75
C LEU A 331 -4.82 12.00 -6.27
N LEU A 332 -3.70 12.15 -7.00
CA LEU A 332 -3.67 12.08 -8.46
C LEU A 332 -3.32 10.68 -9.00
N HIS A 333 -3.33 9.67 -8.13
CA HIS A 333 -2.99 8.32 -8.52
C HIS A 333 -3.99 7.75 -9.55
N GLU A 334 -3.50 7.05 -10.57
CA GLU A 334 -4.31 6.52 -11.68
C GLU A 334 -5.29 5.43 -11.23
N MET A 335 -4.89 4.61 -10.25
CA MET A 335 -5.80 3.65 -9.62
C MET A 335 -6.78 4.38 -8.68
N GLU A 336 -8.07 4.20 -8.96
CA GLU A 336 -9.17 4.88 -8.27
C GLU A 336 -9.26 4.51 -6.78
N ASP A 337 -8.93 3.27 -6.43
CA ASP A 337 -8.94 2.81 -5.03
C ASP A 337 -7.92 3.58 -4.18
N ILE A 338 -6.69 3.76 -4.69
CA ILE A 338 -5.62 4.50 -4.03
C ILE A 338 -5.96 5.99 -3.91
N SER A 339 -6.44 6.62 -4.99
CA SER A 339 -6.78 8.04 -4.95
C SER A 339 -7.99 8.35 -4.06
N ASN A 340 -9.00 7.47 -4.04
CA ASN A 340 -10.11 7.57 -3.09
C ASN A 340 -9.65 7.39 -1.64
N LYS A 341 -8.79 6.41 -1.35
CA LYS A 341 -8.23 6.21 -0.01
C LYS A 341 -7.35 7.38 0.44
N ALA A 342 -6.55 7.92 -0.48
CA ALA A 342 -5.76 9.13 -0.24
C ALA A 342 -6.67 10.31 0.11
N CYS A 343 -7.79 10.47 -0.58
CA CYS A 343 -8.78 11.52 -0.31
C CYS A 343 -9.38 11.39 1.09
N ASP A 344 -9.77 10.18 1.51
CA ASP A 344 -10.26 9.93 2.86
C ASP A 344 -9.24 10.35 3.93
N ILE A 345 -7.98 9.92 3.76
CA ILE A 345 -6.91 10.23 4.70
C ILE A 345 -6.58 11.71 4.67
N PHE A 346 -6.56 12.34 3.49
CA PHE A 346 -6.34 13.78 3.34
C PHE A 346 -7.33 14.59 4.17
N ILE A 347 -8.62 14.27 4.07
CA ILE A 347 -9.69 14.99 4.80
C ILE A 347 -9.50 14.89 6.32
N LYS A 348 -9.09 13.72 6.83
CA LYS A 348 -8.83 13.51 8.26
C LYS A 348 -7.51 14.11 8.72
N LEU A 349 -6.51 14.08 7.85
CA LEU A 349 -5.18 14.59 8.12
C LEU A 349 -5.21 16.11 8.30
N VAL A 350 -5.98 16.82 7.47
CA VAL A 350 -6.08 18.28 7.43
C VAL A 350 -6.61 18.86 8.75
N LYS A 351 -5.92 19.87 9.26
CA LYS A 351 -6.21 20.61 10.50
C LYS A 351 -6.45 22.09 10.20
N PRO A 352 -7.05 22.87 11.13
CA PRO A 352 -7.28 24.30 10.94
C PRO A 352 -6.03 25.13 10.60
N GLU A 353 -4.84 24.68 11.03
CA GLU A 353 -3.55 25.32 10.72
C GLU A 353 -3.13 25.22 9.24
N ASP A 354 -3.63 24.24 8.48
CA ASP A 354 -3.27 24.07 7.06
C ASP A 354 -4.12 24.91 6.11
N ARG A 355 -5.00 25.79 6.61
CA ARG A 355 -5.93 26.59 5.80
C ARG A 355 -5.22 27.33 4.66
N GLY A 356 -4.00 27.81 4.88
CA GLY A 356 -3.17 28.42 3.83
C GLY A 356 -2.95 27.49 2.63
N LYS A 357 -2.49 26.26 2.90
CA LYS A 357 -2.27 25.22 1.87
C LYS A 357 -3.59 24.82 1.20
N ILE A 358 -4.68 24.68 1.96
CA ILE A 358 -5.98 24.30 1.40
C ILE A 358 -6.54 25.38 0.47
N ASN A 359 -6.33 26.66 0.77
CA ASN A 359 -6.73 27.76 -0.10
C ASN A 359 -5.98 27.76 -1.43
N GLU A 360 -4.70 27.35 -1.45
CA GLU A 360 -3.96 27.17 -2.70
C GLU A 360 -4.56 26.03 -3.53
N LEU A 361 -4.98 24.93 -2.90
CA LEU A 361 -5.60 23.80 -3.58
C LEU A 361 -6.98 24.13 -4.16
N LEU A 362 -7.76 25.01 -3.53
CA LEU A 362 -9.03 25.52 -4.09
C LEU A 362 -8.83 26.27 -5.41
N LYS A 363 -7.67 26.92 -5.59
CA LYS A 363 -7.33 27.67 -6.82
C LYS A 363 -6.65 26.81 -7.89
N SER A 364 -6.42 25.53 -7.61
CA SER A 364 -5.75 24.63 -8.53
C SER A 364 -6.57 24.42 -9.80
N GLU A 365 -5.90 24.37 -10.96
CA GLU A 365 -6.53 23.92 -12.22
C GLU A 365 -6.97 22.45 -12.15
N ILE A 366 -6.33 21.67 -11.27
CA ILE A 366 -6.61 20.25 -11.08
C ILE A 366 -7.87 20.06 -10.23
N LYS A 367 -8.93 19.56 -10.86
CA LYS A 367 -10.25 19.28 -10.26
C LYS A 367 -10.13 18.48 -8.95
N VAL A 368 -9.30 17.44 -8.95
CA VAL A 368 -9.15 16.54 -7.78
C VAL A 368 -8.68 17.30 -6.54
N TYR A 369 -7.74 18.25 -6.70
CA TYR A 369 -7.27 19.09 -5.59
C TYR A 369 -8.36 20.03 -5.09
N ARG A 370 -9.13 20.67 -5.98
CA ARG A 370 -10.26 21.52 -5.57
C ARG A 370 -11.30 20.71 -4.79
N LYS A 371 -11.65 19.52 -5.28
CA LYS A 371 -12.60 18.60 -4.62
C LYS A 371 -12.12 18.19 -3.22
N ALA A 372 -10.86 17.76 -3.09
CA ALA A 372 -10.27 17.37 -1.82
C ALA A 372 -10.20 18.55 -0.84
N ALA A 373 -9.85 19.74 -1.31
CA ALA A 373 -9.80 20.97 -0.52
C ALA A 373 -11.18 21.36 0.04
N ILE A 374 -12.23 21.34 -0.79
CA ILE A 374 -13.60 21.64 -0.32
C ILE A 374 -14.02 20.64 0.76
N ARG A 375 -13.81 19.34 0.53
CA ARG A 375 -14.16 18.30 1.51
C ARG A 375 -13.40 18.46 2.82
N ALA A 376 -12.12 18.82 2.76
CA ALA A 376 -11.29 19.07 3.94
C ALA A 376 -11.79 20.30 4.73
N LEU A 377 -12.15 21.40 4.07
CA LEU A 377 -12.77 22.56 4.73
C LEU A 377 -14.11 22.20 5.36
N GLY A 378 -14.91 21.37 4.70
CA GLY A 378 -16.17 20.85 5.23
C GLY A 378 -16.01 19.91 6.42
N ASN A 379 -14.81 19.40 6.68
CA ASN A 379 -14.48 18.64 7.89
C ASN A 379 -13.97 19.57 9.01
N ILE A 380 -13.18 20.59 8.67
CA ILE A 380 -12.71 21.61 9.64
C ILE A 380 -13.87 22.46 10.18
N LEU A 381 -14.84 22.80 9.34
CA LEU A 381 -16.03 23.59 9.69
C LEU A 381 -15.72 24.99 10.28
N ASN A 382 -14.72 25.69 9.76
CA ASN A 382 -14.49 27.09 10.09
C ASN A 382 -15.48 28.05 9.37
N PRO A 383 -16.29 28.86 10.08
CA PRO A 383 -17.26 29.78 9.48
C PRO A 383 -16.69 30.79 8.47
N ASP A 384 -15.41 31.16 8.58
CA ASP A 384 -14.72 32.11 7.68
C ASP A 384 -14.53 31.55 6.25
N ASP A 385 -14.84 30.27 6.03
CA ASP A 385 -14.70 29.62 4.72
C ASP A 385 -16.01 29.63 3.92
N LYS A 386 -17.10 30.21 4.45
CA LYS A 386 -18.40 30.35 3.76
C LYS A 386 -18.30 31.06 2.41
N ASP A 387 -17.62 32.20 2.36
CA ASP A 387 -17.48 32.99 1.13
C ASP A 387 -16.70 32.22 0.05
N LYS A 388 -15.72 31.41 0.47
CA LYS A 388 -15.01 30.52 -0.45
C LYS A 388 -15.94 29.47 -1.04
N MET A 389 -16.85 28.91 -0.23
CA MET A 389 -17.83 27.95 -0.77
C MET A 389 -18.78 28.62 -1.76
N ILE A 390 -19.23 29.86 -1.48
CA ILE A 390 -20.06 30.64 -2.41
C ILE A 390 -19.31 30.90 -3.73
N GLU A 391 -18.00 31.16 -3.69
CA GLU A 391 -17.15 31.24 -4.88
C GLU A 391 -17.14 29.91 -5.64
N MET A 392 -16.92 28.79 -4.94
CA MET A 392 -16.90 27.44 -5.52
C MET A 392 -18.24 26.99 -6.12
N LEU A 393 -19.37 27.62 -5.77
CA LEU A 393 -20.66 27.41 -6.47
C LEU A 393 -20.63 27.83 -7.94
N ASN A 394 -19.61 28.59 -8.37
CA ASN A 394 -19.43 29.02 -9.76
C ASN A 394 -18.26 28.29 -10.45
N ASP A 395 -17.76 27.20 -9.87
CA ASP A 395 -16.71 26.40 -10.49
C ASP A 395 -17.15 25.88 -11.87
N LYS A 396 -16.19 25.81 -12.80
CA LYS A 396 -16.42 25.29 -14.15
C LYS A 396 -16.94 23.84 -14.16
N ASP A 397 -16.53 23.03 -13.19
CA ASP A 397 -16.90 21.63 -13.07
C ASP A 397 -18.15 21.44 -12.19
N ILE A 398 -19.13 20.68 -12.70
CA ILE A 398 -20.41 20.46 -12.01
C ILE A 398 -20.26 19.70 -10.70
N GLU A 399 -19.30 18.78 -10.60
CA GLU A 399 -19.07 18.00 -9.39
C GLU A 399 -18.51 18.87 -8.28
N ILE A 400 -17.64 19.84 -8.62
CA ILE A 400 -17.12 20.81 -7.66
C ILE A 400 -18.25 21.69 -7.11
N ARG A 401 -19.17 22.14 -7.98
CA ARG A 401 -20.34 22.90 -7.55
C ARG A 401 -21.22 22.12 -6.59
N LEU A 402 -21.46 20.83 -6.85
CA LEU A 402 -22.26 19.96 -5.96
C LEU A 402 -21.60 19.78 -4.59
N VAL A 403 -20.29 19.48 -4.55
CA VAL A 403 -19.54 19.32 -3.29
C VAL A 403 -19.47 20.66 -2.53
N ALA A 404 -19.42 21.79 -3.24
CA ALA A 404 -19.50 23.13 -2.64
C ALA A 404 -20.88 23.41 -2.03
N ILE A 405 -21.99 23.00 -2.65
CA ILE A 405 -23.34 23.09 -2.06
C ILE A 405 -23.39 22.33 -0.74
N GLU A 406 -23.01 21.05 -0.75
CA GLU A 406 -23.04 20.19 0.44
C GLU A 406 -22.20 20.79 1.58
N THR A 407 -21.05 21.35 1.23
CA THR A 407 -20.13 21.95 2.20
C THR A 407 -20.62 23.30 2.71
N PHE A 408 -21.18 24.16 1.85
CA PHE A 408 -21.81 25.42 2.23
C PHE A 408 -22.93 25.20 3.26
N VAL A 409 -23.82 24.22 3.01
CA VAL A 409 -24.91 23.88 3.92
C VAL A 409 -24.39 23.51 5.31
N LYS A 410 -23.22 22.85 5.42
CA LYS A 410 -22.62 22.54 6.73
C LYS A 410 -22.21 23.78 7.52
N PHE A 411 -21.71 24.83 6.85
CA PHE A 411 -21.33 26.08 7.50
C PHE A 411 -22.51 26.97 7.92
N VAL A 412 -23.63 26.88 7.20
CA VAL A 412 -24.78 27.77 7.39
C VAL A 412 -25.33 27.70 8.81
N ASN A 413 -25.60 28.87 9.38
CA ASN A 413 -26.27 29.09 10.66
C ASN A 413 -27.43 30.11 10.50
N SER A 414 -28.16 30.40 11.58
CA SER A 414 -29.34 31.27 11.52
C SER A 414 -29.06 32.73 11.16
N GLU A 415 -27.82 33.20 11.31
CA GLU A 415 -27.39 34.58 11.02
C GLU A 415 -27.21 34.81 9.51
N ASP A 416 -26.95 33.75 8.74
CA ASP A 416 -26.74 33.81 7.29
C ASP A 416 -28.02 34.05 6.48
N ARG A 417 -29.17 34.23 7.15
CA ARG A 417 -30.50 34.24 6.54
C ARG A 417 -30.66 35.29 5.45
N ASN A 418 -30.18 36.51 5.67
CA ASN A 418 -30.28 37.57 4.66
C ASN A 418 -29.52 37.18 3.39
N ARG A 419 -28.30 36.64 3.57
CA ARG A 419 -27.48 36.17 2.46
C ARG A 419 -28.12 35.01 1.70
N ILE A 420 -28.76 34.08 2.41
CA ILE A 420 -29.48 32.97 1.80
C ILE A 420 -30.68 33.47 0.98
N ASN A 421 -31.42 34.48 1.47
CA ASN A 421 -32.50 35.07 0.70
C ASN A 421 -32.00 35.73 -0.59
N GLU A 422 -30.90 36.48 -0.53
CA GLU A 422 -30.28 37.05 -1.75
C GLU A 422 -29.91 35.96 -2.77
N MET A 423 -29.43 34.81 -2.31
CA MET A 423 -29.10 33.68 -3.18
C MET A 423 -30.32 32.97 -3.77
N LEU A 424 -31.48 32.96 -3.09
CA LEU A 424 -32.73 32.43 -3.63
C LEU A 424 -33.26 33.27 -4.79
N ASP A 425 -33.09 34.58 -4.68
CA ASP A 425 -33.56 35.57 -5.65
C ASP A 425 -32.58 35.76 -6.84
N ASP A 426 -31.46 35.02 -6.87
CA ASP A 426 -30.48 35.04 -7.96
C ASP A 426 -30.96 34.24 -9.19
N GLU A 427 -31.87 34.82 -9.96
CA GLU A 427 -32.53 34.19 -11.14
C GLU A 427 -31.53 33.62 -12.16
N ASN A 428 -30.33 34.20 -12.26
CA ASN A 428 -29.33 33.79 -13.25
C ASN A 428 -28.47 32.60 -12.78
N ASN A 429 -28.53 32.22 -11.51
CA ASN A 429 -27.65 31.21 -10.94
C ASN A 429 -28.42 30.10 -10.22
N VAL A 430 -28.89 29.14 -11.00
CA VAL A 430 -29.60 27.94 -10.52
C VAL A 430 -28.84 27.22 -9.39
N VAL A 431 -27.52 27.13 -9.46
CA VAL A 431 -26.70 26.44 -8.45
C VAL A 431 -26.73 27.18 -7.11
N ARG A 432 -26.64 28.51 -7.13
CA ARG A 432 -26.77 29.34 -5.91
C ARG A 432 -28.17 29.24 -5.31
N ARG A 433 -29.21 29.24 -6.14
CA ARG A 433 -30.60 29.05 -5.69
C ARG A 433 -30.80 27.69 -5.04
N ILE A 434 -30.26 26.62 -5.63
CA ILE A 434 -30.26 25.27 -5.03
C ILE A 434 -29.52 25.27 -3.68
N ALA A 435 -28.33 25.87 -3.62
CA ALA A 435 -27.57 26.00 -2.37
C ALA A 435 -28.38 26.72 -1.29
N ALA A 436 -29.08 27.78 -1.67
CA ALA A 436 -29.92 28.58 -0.79
C ALA A 436 -31.15 27.80 -0.28
N ILE A 437 -31.81 27.03 -1.15
CA ILE A 437 -32.92 26.15 -0.77
C ILE A 437 -32.45 25.15 0.29
N LYS A 438 -31.36 24.42 0.02
CA LYS A 438 -30.82 23.44 0.97
C LYS A 438 -30.37 24.09 2.29
N ALA A 439 -29.75 25.26 2.20
CA ALA A 439 -29.34 26.05 3.36
C ALA A 439 -30.55 26.47 4.21
N LEU A 440 -31.63 26.98 3.60
CA LEU A 440 -32.87 27.30 4.30
C LEU A 440 -33.46 26.06 4.96
N GLY A 441 -33.48 24.91 4.28
CA GLY A 441 -33.99 23.67 4.86
C GLY A 441 -33.31 23.30 6.19
N LYS A 442 -32.02 23.62 6.34
CA LYS A 442 -31.28 23.40 7.60
C LYS A 442 -31.67 24.38 8.71
N ILE A 443 -31.97 25.64 8.39
CA ILE A 443 -32.22 26.72 9.36
C ILE A 443 -33.68 27.20 9.38
N ILE A 444 -34.59 26.37 8.88
CA ILE A 444 -35.94 26.78 8.53
C ILE A 444 -36.73 27.29 9.74
N LYS A 445 -37.43 28.41 9.56
CA LYS A 445 -38.43 28.96 10.50
C LYS A 445 -39.82 28.89 9.86
N PRO A 446 -40.90 28.92 10.65
CA PRO A 446 -42.27 28.95 10.12
C PRO A 446 -42.49 30.01 9.02
N ASP A 447 -41.87 31.17 9.16
CA ASP A 447 -42.01 32.30 8.23
C ASP A 447 -41.31 32.09 6.87
N ASP A 448 -40.38 31.12 6.75
CA ASP A 448 -39.72 30.81 5.47
C ASP A 448 -40.51 29.82 4.62
N ARG A 449 -41.58 29.24 5.18
CA ARG A 449 -42.37 28.20 4.52
C ARG A 449 -42.94 28.66 3.18
N ASP A 450 -43.46 29.88 3.12
CA ASP A 450 -44.06 30.42 1.89
C ASP A 450 -43.02 30.62 0.78
N LYS A 451 -41.75 30.87 1.15
CA LYS A 451 -40.65 30.94 0.17
C LYS A 451 -40.38 29.58 -0.45
N ILE A 452 -40.30 28.52 0.37
CA ILE A 452 -40.12 27.15 -0.13
C ILE A 452 -41.30 26.74 -1.02
N ILE A 453 -42.54 27.05 -0.62
CA ILE A 453 -43.74 26.78 -1.43
C ILE A 453 -43.66 27.51 -2.77
N LYS A 454 -43.23 28.77 -2.81
CA LYS A 454 -43.03 29.50 -4.07
C LYS A 454 -42.04 28.77 -4.99
N MET A 455 -40.98 28.19 -4.44
CA MET A 455 -39.97 27.45 -5.23
C MET A 455 -40.48 26.11 -5.79
N LEU A 456 -41.58 25.55 -5.26
CA LEU A 456 -42.23 24.36 -5.85
C LEU A 456 -42.85 24.63 -7.22
N SER A 457 -43.02 25.89 -7.60
CA SER A 457 -43.55 26.29 -8.91
C SER A 457 -42.50 26.98 -9.78
N ASP A 458 -41.21 26.79 -9.47
CA ASP A 458 -40.12 27.38 -10.26
C ASP A 458 -40.06 26.81 -11.68
N GLU A 459 -39.65 27.64 -12.65
CA GLU A 459 -39.48 27.20 -14.03
C GLU A 459 -38.40 26.12 -14.16
N ASN A 460 -37.34 26.21 -13.34
CA ASN A 460 -36.26 25.25 -13.36
C ASN A 460 -36.62 23.98 -12.56
N ARG A 461 -36.62 22.84 -13.25
CA ARG A 461 -36.88 21.51 -12.66
C ARG A 461 -36.04 21.23 -11.42
N ASN A 462 -34.74 21.53 -11.44
CA ASN A 462 -33.84 21.23 -10.31
C ASN A 462 -34.17 22.09 -9.09
N VAL A 463 -34.63 23.32 -9.30
CA VAL A 463 -35.08 24.19 -8.20
C VAL A 463 -36.35 23.63 -7.57
N ARG A 464 -37.32 23.19 -8.38
CA ARG A 464 -38.54 22.52 -7.88
C ARG A 464 -38.23 21.26 -7.08
N GLU A 465 -37.37 20.39 -7.62
CA GLU A 465 -36.94 19.15 -6.97
C GLU A 465 -36.31 19.42 -5.59
N ASN A 466 -35.35 20.34 -5.50
CA ASN A 466 -34.70 20.70 -4.22
C ASN A 466 -35.67 21.41 -3.25
N ALA A 467 -36.61 22.21 -3.77
CA ALA A 467 -37.64 22.83 -2.95
C ALA A 467 -38.57 21.77 -2.35
N LEU A 468 -38.92 20.74 -3.12
CA LEU A 468 -39.74 19.63 -2.66
C LEU A 468 -39.02 18.80 -1.61
N GLU A 469 -37.73 18.51 -1.79
CA GLU A 469 -36.88 17.85 -0.79
C GLU A 469 -36.96 18.57 0.58
N VAL A 470 -36.89 19.90 0.59
CA VAL A 470 -37.03 20.71 1.81
C VAL A 470 -38.48 20.76 2.30
N PHE A 471 -39.44 20.90 1.39
CA PHE A 471 -40.87 20.97 1.70
C PHE A 471 -41.36 19.72 2.44
N VAL A 472 -40.87 18.53 2.06
CA VAL A 472 -41.15 17.26 2.75
C VAL A 472 -40.86 17.38 4.25
N ASN A 473 -39.84 18.13 4.67
CA ASN A 473 -39.49 18.29 6.09
C ASN A 473 -40.36 19.26 6.87
N ILE A 474 -41.08 20.14 6.19
CA ILE A 474 -41.97 21.15 6.80
C ILE A 474 -43.44 20.94 6.45
N THR A 475 -43.77 19.79 5.86
CA THR A 475 -45.11 19.44 5.41
C THR A 475 -46.09 19.42 6.58
N LYS A 476 -47.27 20.02 6.38
CA LYS A 476 -48.38 20.04 7.35
C LYS A 476 -49.60 19.30 6.78
N PRO A 477 -50.52 18.80 7.63
CA PRO A 477 -51.75 18.15 7.15
C PRO A 477 -52.57 18.96 6.15
N ASP A 478 -52.54 20.30 6.25
CA ASP A 478 -53.26 21.22 5.36
C ASP A 478 -52.70 21.23 3.93
N ASP A 479 -51.47 20.73 3.72
CA ASP A 479 -50.83 20.64 2.39
C ASP A 479 -51.34 19.49 1.54
N ARG A 480 -52.20 18.64 2.11
CA ARG A 480 -52.75 17.43 1.49
C ARG A 480 -53.23 17.64 0.06
N ASN A 481 -54.03 18.67 -0.20
CA ASN A 481 -54.59 18.90 -1.54
C ASN A 481 -53.51 19.33 -2.54
N MET A 482 -52.53 20.14 -2.10
CA MET A 482 -51.41 20.55 -2.94
C MET A 482 -50.52 19.36 -3.31
N ILE A 483 -50.22 18.51 -2.32
CA ILE A 483 -49.42 17.30 -2.55
C ILE A 483 -50.15 16.33 -3.47
N LEU A 484 -51.45 16.08 -3.25
CA LEU A 484 -52.26 15.24 -4.13
C LEU A 484 -52.35 15.80 -5.55
N LYS A 485 -52.36 17.12 -5.70
CA LYS A 485 -52.29 17.76 -7.02
C LYS A 485 -50.96 17.45 -7.70
N ILE A 486 -49.82 17.61 -7.01
CA ILE A 486 -48.50 17.27 -7.57
C ILE A 486 -48.43 15.78 -7.93
N LEU A 487 -48.92 14.89 -7.07
CA LEU A 487 -48.93 13.45 -7.31
C LEU A 487 -49.69 13.05 -8.59
N ARG A 488 -50.81 13.73 -8.85
CA ARG A 488 -51.72 13.44 -9.97
C ARG A 488 -51.46 14.27 -11.21
N ASP A 489 -50.47 15.16 -11.19
CA ASP A 489 -50.13 15.99 -12.34
C ASP A 489 -49.30 15.17 -13.33
N GLU A 490 -49.95 14.65 -14.38
CA GLU A 490 -49.31 13.85 -15.43
C GLU A 490 -48.26 14.65 -16.24
N TYR A 491 -48.29 15.99 -16.18
CA TYR A 491 -47.33 16.85 -16.86
C TYR A 491 -46.12 17.23 -15.99
N GLU A 492 -46.14 16.89 -14.70
CA GLU A 492 -45.00 17.14 -13.82
C GLU A 492 -43.93 16.06 -13.97
N ASP A 493 -42.68 16.41 -13.68
CA ASP A 493 -41.57 15.46 -13.73
C ASP A 493 -41.82 14.27 -12.78
N ASN A 494 -41.63 13.05 -13.28
CA ASN A 494 -41.84 11.85 -12.49
C ASN A 494 -41.00 11.80 -11.20
N HIS A 495 -39.82 12.41 -11.15
CA HIS A 495 -39.02 12.47 -9.92
C HIS A 495 -39.69 13.37 -8.87
N ILE A 496 -40.20 14.53 -9.29
CA ILE A 496 -40.94 15.45 -8.41
C ILE A 496 -42.24 14.80 -7.92
N ARG A 497 -42.97 14.10 -8.80
CA ARG A 497 -44.14 13.32 -8.41
C ARG A 497 -43.76 12.23 -7.38
N VAL A 498 -42.65 11.53 -7.55
CA VAL A 498 -42.16 10.53 -6.59
C VAL A 498 -41.78 11.18 -5.25
N ASP A 499 -41.08 12.32 -5.24
CA ASP A 499 -40.74 13.04 -4.01
C ASP A 499 -41.98 13.54 -3.26
N ALA A 500 -43.04 13.90 -3.99
CA ALA A 500 -44.32 14.27 -3.41
C ALA A 500 -44.98 13.11 -2.65
N VAL A 501 -44.67 11.85 -3.00
CA VAL A 501 -45.13 10.67 -2.25
C VAL A 501 -44.56 10.69 -0.84
N ASP A 502 -43.30 11.09 -0.65
CA ASP A 502 -42.69 11.18 0.68
C ASP A 502 -43.31 12.32 1.51
N ALA A 503 -43.68 13.43 0.88
CA ALA A 503 -44.47 14.48 1.53
C ALA A 503 -45.84 13.95 1.96
N PHE A 504 -46.55 13.24 1.06
CA PHE A 504 -47.86 12.66 1.36
C PHE A 504 -47.78 11.64 2.49
N ARG A 505 -46.76 10.77 2.48
CA ARG A 505 -46.53 9.74 3.49
C ARG A 505 -46.46 10.30 4.91
N LYS A 506 -45.85 11.46 5.11
CA LYS A 506 -45.75 12.11 6.44
C LYS A 506 -47.10 12.56 7.00
N ILE A 507 -48.08 12.84 6.14
CA ILE A 507 -49.40 13.32 6.52
C ILE A 507 -50.52 12.30 6.26
N ALA A 508 -50.18 11.15 5.68
CA ALA A 508 -51.10 10.08 5.34
C ALA A 508 -51.72 9.50 6.61
N LYS A 509 -53.01 9.21 6.55
CA LYS A 509 -53.79 8.63 7.65
C LYS A 509 -54.51 7.36 7.17
N ARG A 510 -55.15 6.65 8.11
CA ARG A 510 -55.92 5.43 7.79
C ARG A 510 -57.02 5.71 6.76
N GLU A 511 -57.63 6.89 6.79
CA GLU A 511 -58.68 7.28 5.85
C GLU A 511 -58.17 7.38 4.40
N ASP A 512 -56.84 7.47 4.20
CA ASP A 512 -56.21 7.52 2.88
C ASP A 512 -56.03 6.14 2.25
N ARG A 513 -56.37 5.06 2.96
CA ARG A 513 -56.18 3.68 2.50
C ARG A 513 -56.71 3.44 1.10
N ASP A 514 -57.94 3.86 0.83
CA ASP A 514 -58.59 3.57 -0.45
C ASP A 514 -58.07 4.48 -1.57
N VAL A 515 -57.69 5.73 -1.24
CA VAL A 515 -57.01 6.64 -2.17
C VAL A 515 -55.67 6.05 -2.59
N ILE A 516 -54.89 5.57 -1.63
CA ILE A 516 -53.61 4.91 -1.85
C ILE A 516 -53.80 3.61 -2.64
N LEU A 517 -54.82 2.81 -2.31
CA LEU A 517 -55.12 1.59 -3.05
C LEU A 517 -55.49 1.87 -4.52
N SER A 518 -56.24 2.95 -4.78
CA SER A 518 -56.53 3.35 -6.16
C SER A 518 -55.28 3.77 -6.94
N ILE A 519 -54.34 4.46 -6.30
CA ILE A 519 -53.06 4.85 -6.92
C ILE A 519 -52.21 3.60 -7.20
N LEU A 520 -52.27 2.58 -6.33
CA LEU A 520 -51.54 1.32 -6.53
C LEU A 520 -52.09 0.47 -7.68
N GLN A 521 -53.38 0.61 -8.00
CA GLN A 521 -54.04 -0.16 -9.05
C GLN A 521 -53.76 0.36 -10.46
N ASP A 522 -53.29 1.60 -10.58
CA ASP A 522 -52.85 2.16 -11.85
C ASP A 522 -51.55 1.48 -12.32
N GLU A 523 -51.66 0.63 -13.35
CA GLU A 523 -50.57 -0.25 -13.81
C GLU A 523 -49.45 0.51 -14.54
N GLU A 524 -49.74 1.68 -15.11
CA GLU A 524 -48.78 2.47 -15.88
C GLU A 524 -48.08 3.56 -15.06
N ASP A 525 -48.51 3.78 -13.81
CA ASP A 525 -48.00 4.88 -13.01
C ASP A 525 -46.73 4.50 -12.22
N PHE A 526 -45.62 5.19 -12.49
CA PHE A 526 -44.39 5.13 -11.70
C PHE A 526 -44.63 5.44 -10.21
N ILE A 527 -45.70 6.17 -9.91
CA ILE A 527 -46.11 6.53 -8.55
C ILE A 527 -46.66 5.35 -7.74
N ALA A 528 -47.21 4.31 -8.39
CA ALA A 528 -47.69 3.11 -7.71
C ALA A 528 -46.57 2.46 -6.87
N LYS A 529 -45.36 2.33 -7.43
CA LYS A 529 -44.20 1.77 -6.71
C LYS A 529 -43.86 2.57 -5.45
N ALA A 530 -43.76 3.89 -5.55
CA ALA A 530 -43.39 4.77 -4.46
C ALA A 530 -44.46 4.73 -3.33
N THR A 531 -45.72 4.60 -3.73
CA THR A 531 -46.89 4.63 -2.85
C THR A 531 -47.07 3.36 -2.01
N THR A 532 -46.47 2.23 -2.41
CA THR A 532 -46.54 0.94 -1.67
C THR A 532 -46.16 1.05 -0.18
N ARG A 533 -45.22 1.94 0.15
CA ARG A 533 -44.78 2.17 1.54
C ARG A 533 -45.85 2.86 2.37
N ILE A 534 -46.60 3.78 1.76
CA ILE A 534 -47.69 4.50 2.44
C ILE A 534 -48.77 3.52 2.83
N PHE A 535 -49.17 2.63 1.91
CA PHE A 535 -50.15 1.58 2.21
C PHE A 535 -49.72 0.75 3.43
N ALA A 536 -48.48 0.25 3.43
CA ALA A 536 -47.95 -0.52 4.56
C ALA A 536 -47.88 0.27 5.89
N ASP A 537 -47.78 1.60 5.84
CA ASP A 537 -47.72 2.47 7.03
C ASP A 537 -49.11 2.73 7.65
N ILE A 538 -50.17 2.74 6.85
CA ILE A 538 -51.53 3.12 7.28
C ILE A 538 -52.46 1.93 7.56
N VAL A 539 -52.13 0.74 7.06
CA VAL A 539 -52.88 -0.50 7.31
C VAL A 539 -52.65 -1.07 8.71
N LYS A 540 -53.62 -1.86 9.19
CA LYS A 540 -53.61 -2.51 10.51
C LYS A 540 -53.92 -4.00 10.40
N ASP A 541 -53.85 -4.73 11.51
CA ASP A 541 -54.21 -6.16 11.60
C ASP A 541 -55.60 -6.48 11.01
N GLU A 542 -56.57 -5.55 11.16
CA GLU A 542 -57.92 -5.66 10.60
C GLU A 542 -57.93 -5.78 9.07
N ASP A 543 -56.89 -5.25 8.41
CA ASP A 543 -56.73 -5.29 6.96
C ASP A 543 -56.10 -6.61 6.45
N LYS A 544 -55.77 -7.56 7.35
CA LYS A 544 -55.04 -8.80 7.02
C LYS A 544 -55.71 -9.59 5.89
N ALA A 545 -57.05 -9.71 5.89
CA ALA A 545 -57.77 -10.43 4.83
C ALA A 545 -57.57 -9.79 3.45
N VAL A 546 -57.64 -8.45 3.38
CA VAL A 546 -57.43 -7.70 2.13
C VAL A 546 -55.97 -7.79 1.69
N ILE A 547 -55.03 -7.71 2.63
CA ILE A 547 -53.59 -7.83 2.33
C ILE A 547 -53.26 -9.21 1.76
N LEU A 548 -53.85 -10.28 2.29
CA LEU A 548 -53.66 -11.63 1.75
C LEU A 548 -54.26 -11.79 0.35
N ASP A 549 -55.40 -11.16 0.07
CA ASP A 549 -55.99 -11.15 -1.27
C ASP A 549 -55.10 -10.39 -2.28
N MET A 550 -54.56 -9.23 -1.87
CA MET A 550 -53.64 -8.42 -2.67
C MET A 550 -52.38 -9.16 -3.11
N LEU A 551 -51.94 -10.20 -2.38
CA LEU A 551 -50.81 -11.05 -2.80
C LEU A 551 -51.07 -11.78 -4.12
N ASN A 552 -52.33 -11.99 -4.50
CA ASN A 552 -52.72 -12.66 -5.74
C ASN A 552 -53.02 -11.67 -6.88
N SER A 553 -52.82 -10.36 -6.68
CA SER A 553 -53.09 -9.35 -7.70
C SER A 553 -52.21 -9.54 -8.94
N VAL A 554 -52.77 -9.27 -10.12
CA VAL A 554 -52.00 -9.21 -11.38
C VAL A 554 -50.99 -8.07 -11.36
N ASN A 555 -51.35 -6.94 -10.74
CA ASN A 555 -50.48 -5.78 -10.60
C ASN A 555 -49.41 -6.04 -9.54
N LYS A 556 -48.15 -6.06 -9.97
CA LYS A 556 -47.00 -6.33 -9.10
C LYS A 556 -46.86 -5.32 -7.96
N TYR A 557 -47.23 -4.05 -8.14
CA TYR A 557 -47.11 -3.04 -7.09
C TYR A 557 -48.11 -3.26 -5.97
N VAL A 558 -49.31 -3.75 -6.29
CA VAL A 558 -50.30 -4.21 -5.31
C VAL A 558 -49.73 -5.38 -4.49
N ARG A 559 -49.11 -6.37 -5.15
CA ARG A 559 -48.42 -7.48 -4.45
C ARG A 559 -47.28 -6.98 -3.55
N ILE A 560 -46.46 -6.05 -4.03
CA ILE A 560 -45.35 -5.46 -3.25
C ILE A 560 -45.89 -4.70 -2.03
N ALA A 561 -46.97 -3.93 -2.17
CA ALA A 561 -47.61 -3.23 -1.06
C ALA A 561 -48.10 -4.22 0.00
N ALA A 562 -48.71 -5.33 -0.43
CA ALA A 562 -49.15 -6.40 0.46
C ALA A 562 -48.00 -7.06 1.20
N ILE A 563 -46.89 -7.37 0.53
CA ILE A 563 -45.69 -7.93 1.16
C ILE A 563 -45.11 -6.96 2.21
N ARG A 564 -45.04 -5.66 1.89
CA ARG A 564 -44.57 -4.63 2.82
C ARG A 564 -45.50 -4.46 4.02
N ALA A 565 -46.80 -4.58 3.81
CA ALA A 565 -47.79 -4.58 4.88
C ALA A 565 -47.63 -5.80 5.77
N LEU A 566 -47.54 -7.02 5.20
CA LEU A 566 -47.29 -8.25 5.94
C LEU A 566 -46.01 -8.18 6.75
N ARG A 567 -44.92 -7.61 6.21
CA ARG A 567 -43.70 -7.39 6.99
C ARG A 567 -43.97 -6.72 8.33
N LYS A 568 -44.88 -5.73 8.37
CA LYS A 568 -45.22 -4.99 9.59
C LYS A 568 -46.20 -5.72 10.49
N ILE A 569 -47.23 -6.34 9.94
CA ILE A 569 -48.36 -6.90 10.72
C ILE A 569 -48.31 -8.43 10.89
N ALA A 570 -47.35 -9.11 10.26
CA ALA A 570 -47.25 -10.56 10.28
C ALA A 570 -47.08 -11.11 11.71
N LYS A 571 -47.73 -12.24 11.95
CA LYS A 571 -47.61 -13.10 13.13
C LYS A 571 -46.83 -14.37 12.75
N ALA A 572 -46.48 -15.20 13.73
CA ALA A 572 -45.61 -16.36 13.50
C ALA A 572 -46.18 -17.35 12.46
N GLU A 573 -47.51 -17.46 12.40
CA GLU A 573 -48.24 -18.24 11.39
C GLU A 573 -48.01 -17.76 9.95
N ASP A 574 -47.75 -16.45 9.76
CA ASP A 574 -47.58 -15.83 8.45
C ASP A 574 -46.17 -16.03 7.86
N ILE A 575 -45.21 -16.53 8.64
CA ILE A 575 -43.84 -16.80 8.19
C ILE A 575 -43.84 -17.75 6.99
N LYS A 576 -44.70 -18.78 7.00
CA LYS A 576 -44.84 -19.72 5.88
C LYS A 576 -45.37 -19.02 4.63
N THR A 577 -46.34 -18.13 4.78
CA THR A 577 -46.90 -17.33 3.67
C THR A 577 -45.82 -16.45 3.05
N VAL A 578 -45.05 -15.74 3.87
CA VAL A 578 -43.96 -14.88 3.38
C VAL A 578 -42.83 -15.72 2.75
N LYS A 579 -42.52 -16.91 3.30
CA LYS A 579 -41.52 -17.84 2.74
C LYS A 579 -41.85 -18.24 1.30
N ILE A 580 -43.13 -18.55 1.02
CA ILE A 580 -43.54 -18.96 -0.35
C ILE A 580 -43.24 -17.86 -1.38
N LEU A 581 -43.41 -16.59 -0.99
CA LEU A 581 -43.22 -15.43 -1.89
C LEU A 581 -41.75 -15.17 -2.23
N VAL A 582 -40.80 -15.75 -1.48
CA VAL A 582 -39.36 -15.71 -1.81
C VAL A 582 -39.07 -16.45 -3.12
N TYR A 583 -39.98 -17.32 -3.58
CA TYR A 583 -39.87 -18.08 -4.83
C TYR A 583 -40.78 -17.55 -5.94
N ASP A 584 -41.32 -16.34 -5.79
CA ASP A 584 -42.13 -15.72 -6.85
C ASP A 584 -41.30 -15.56 -8.15
N LYS A 585 -41.97 -15.69 -9.30
CA LYS A 585 -41.34 -15.58 -10.62
C LYS A 585 -40.92 -14.15 -10.95
N ASP A 586 -41.60 -13.15 -10.38
CA ASP A 586 -41.24 -11.75 -10.54
C ASP A 586 -40.12 -11.37 -9.56
N GLU A 587 -38.98 -10.97 -10.10
CA GLU A 587 -37.78 -10.64 -9.32
C GLU A 587 -38.02 -9.51 -8.30
N SER A 588 -38.89 -8.53 -8.59
CA SER A 588 -39.21 -7.46 -7.65
C SER A 588 -40.04 -7.96 -6.46
N ILE A 589 -40.89 -8.97 -6.70
CA ILE A 589 -41.64 -9.67 -5.65
C ILE A 589 -40.71 -10.50 -4.80
N LYS A 590 -39.86 -11.33 -5.43
CA LYS A 590 -38.84 -12.13 -4.75
C LYS A 590 -38.02 -11.27 -3.80
N GLN A 591 -37.42 -10.18 -4.29
CA GLN A 591 -36.63 -9.26 -3.45
C GLN A 591 -37.44 -8.67 -2.30
N SER A 592 -38.66 -8.19 -2.57
CA SER A 592 -39.52 -7.63 -1.51
C SER A 592 -39.89 -8.67 -0.45
N ALA A 593 -40.13 -9.92 -0.87
CA ALA A 593 -40.45 -11.03 0.01
C ALA A 593 -39.25 -11.46 0.86
N ILE A 594 -38.03 -11.45 0.31
CA ILE A 594 -36.79 -11.70 1.05
C ILE A 594 -36.61 -10.70 2.20
N TYR A 595 -36.75 -9.40 1.91
CA TYR A 595 -36.68 -8.36 2.93
C TYR A 595 -37.76 -8.53 3.99
N ALA A 596 -38.99 -8.89 3.59
CA ALA A 596 -40.07 -9.15 4.52
C ALA A 596 -39.81 -10.39 5.38
N TYR A 597 -39.35 -11.49 4.78
CA TYR A 597 -39.05 -12.74 5.45
C TYR A 597 -37.96 -12.54 6.49
N THR A 598 -36.87 -11.84 6.14
CA THR A 598 -35.75 -11.54 7.03
C THR A 598 -36.20 -10.74 8.26
N ASP A 599 -36.97 -9.67 8.07
CA ASP A 599 -37.47 -8.83 9.17
C ASP A 599 -38.48 -9.57 10.06
N VAL A 600 -39.42 -10.29 9.44
CA VAL A 600 -40.45 -11.06 10.15
C VAL A 600 -39.83 -12.20 10.95
N THR A 601 -38.90 -12.97 10.36
CA THR A 601 -38.19 -14.05 11.06
C THR A 601 -37.34 -13.50 12.20
N LYS A 602 -36.56 -12.43 11.97
CA LYS A 602 -35.79 -11.75 13.02
C LYS A 602 -36.67 -11.30 14.19
N ARG A 603 -37.86 -10.76 13.91
CA ARG A 603 -38.77 -10.23 14.94
C ARG A 603 -39.52 -11.33 15.69
N LEU A 604 -39.88 -12.42 15.01
CA LEU A 604 -40.81 -13.43 15.54
C LEU A 604 -40.15 -14.74 15.93
N LEU A 605 -38.98 -15.06 15.38
CA LEU A 605 -38.19 -16.24 15.75
C LEU A 605 -37.11 -15.84 16.76
N GLY A 606 -37.03 -16.57 17.87
CA GLY A 606 -35.88 -16.46 18.78
C GLY A 606 -34.61 -17.10 18.20
N ILE A 607 -33.50 -17.01 18.94
CA ILE A 607 -32.19 -17.51 18.53
C ILE A 607 -32.21 -18.95 17.99
N ASN A 608 -32.89 -19.88 18.68
CA ASN A 608 -32.97 -21.28 18.27
C ASN A 608 -33.74 -21.44 16.95
N GLY A 609 -34.75 -20.60 16.72
CA GLY A 609 -35.50 -20.59 15.46
C GLY A 609 -34.61 -20.18 14.29
N ILE A 610 -33.77 -19.15 14.47
CA ILE A 610 -32.80 -18.73 13.46
C ILE A 610 -31.70 -19.77 13.25
N ILE A 611 -31.18 -20.39 14.32
CA ILE A 611 -30.19 -21.47 14.19
C ILE A 611 -30.76 -22.63 13.36
N ASN A 612 -32.03 -23.00 13.56
CA ASN A 612 -32.66 -24.05 12.76
C ASN A 612 -32.75 -23.70 11.27
N LEU A 613 -32.89 -22.41 10.92
CA LEU A 613 -32.92 -21.97 9.52
C LEU A 613 -31.57 -22.09 8.82
N LEU A 614 -30.44 -22.10 9.56
CA LEU A 614 -29.12 -22.40 8.99
C LEU A 614 -29.00 -23.85 8.48
N TYR A 615 -29.97 -24.71 8.81
CA TYR A 615 -30.07 -26.09 8.37
C TYR A 615 -31.28 -26.33 7.45
N ASP A 616 -31.90 -25.27 6.93
CA ASP A 616 -32.96 -25.39 5.93
C ASP A 616 -32.42 -26.06 4.66
N THR A 617 -33.26 -26.76 3.90
CA THR A 617 -32.84 -27.39 2.64
C THR A 617 -32.50 -26.38 1.55
N ASP A 618 -32.97 -25.14 1.72
CA ASP A 618 -32.77 -24.06 0.78
C ASP A 618 -31.56 -23.19 1.15
N SER A 619 -30.62 -23.01 0.21
CA SER A 619 -29.41 -22.23 0.40
C SER A 619 -29.68 -20.74 0.64
N ASP A 620 -30.70 -20.16 -0.01
CA ASP A 620 -31.04 -18.74 0.15
C ASP A 620 -31.52 -18.51 1.59
N ILE A 621 -32.31 -19.46 2.14
CA ILE A 621 -32.79 -19.40 3.52
C ILE A 621 -31.64 -19.53 4.53
N GLN A 622 -30.65 -20.39 4.24
CA GLN A 622 -29.44 -20.49 5.07
C GLN A 622 -28.64 -19.19 5.09
N GLU A 623 -28.51 -18.52 3.93
CA GLU A 623 -27.84 -17.23 3.79
C GLU A 623 -28.56 -16.13 4.58
N TYR A 624 -29.90 -16.05 4.52
CA TYR A 624 -30.63 -15.08 5.35
C TYR A 624 -30.44 -15.34 6.85
N ALA A 625 -30.44 -16.61 7.25
CA ALA A 625 -30.22 -16.96 8.65
C ALA A 625 -28.80 -16.60 9.12
N SER A 626 -27.79 -16.68 8.25
CA SER A 626 -26.40 -16.32 8.57
C SER A 626 -26.23 -14.82 8.76
N GLU A 627 -26.99 -13.99 8.04
CA GLU A 627 -27.03 -12.54 8.23
C GLU A 627 -27.81 -12.11 9.49
N ILE A 628 -28.89 -12.82 9.82
CA ILE A 628 -29.74 -12.47 10.97
C ILE A 628 -29.03 -12.79 12.29
N LEU A 629 -28.43 -13.98 12.40
CA LEU A 629 -27.89 -14.52 13.66
C LEU A 629 -26.97 -13.53 14.39
N PRO A 630 -25.97 -12.89 13.75
CA PRO A 630 -25.07 -11.94 14.40
C PRO A 630 -25.78 -10.71 14.97
N THR A 631 -26.93 -10.33 14.42
CA THR A 631 -27.68 -9.13 14.82
C THR A 631 -28.59 -9.36 16.01
N ILE A 632 -28.90 -10.62 16.33
CA ILE A 632 -29.78 -10.99 17.45
C ILE A 632 -29.06 -11.71 18.59
N ALA A 633 -27.86 -12.25 18.32
CA ALA A 633 -27.05 -12.96 19.29
C ALA A 633 -26.74 -12.09 20.52
N LYS A 634 -26.89 -12.67 21.71
CA LYS A 634 -26.54 -12.04 22.99
C LYS A 634 -25.39 -12.78 23.68
N PRO A 635 -24.71 -12.16 24.66
CA PRO A 635 -23.67 -12.85 25.43
C PRO A 635 -24.15 -14.17 26.06
N GLU A 636 -25.42 -14.27 26.46
CA GLU A 636 -25.99 -15.52 27.00
C GLU A 636 -26.09 -16.67 25.96
N ASP A 637 -26.04 -16.36 24.67
CA ASP A 637 -26.14 -17.35 23.58
C ASP A 637 -24.77 -17.93 23.18
N LYS A 638 -23.67 -17.46 23.81
CA LYS A 638 -22.29 -17.78 23.44
C LYS A 638 -22.03 -19.29 23.33
N ASP A 639 -22.48 -20.08 24.29
CA ASP A 639 -22.25 -21.54 24.28
C ASP A 639 -22.93 -22.22 23.09
N LYS A 640 -24.14 -21.78 22.72
CA LYS A 640 -24.85 -22.30 21.56
C LYS A 640 -24.11 -21.96 20.26
N ILE A 641 -23.61 -20.74 20.18
CA ILE A 641 -22.88 -20.24 19.01
C ILE A 641 -21.53 -20.95 18.88
N ILE A 642 -20.80 -21.17 19.98
CA ILE A 642 -19.53 -21.92 19.97
C ILE A 642 -19.74 -23.36 19.50
N ASN A 643 -20.81 -24.02 19.92
CA ASN A 643 -21.11 -25.38 19.48
C ASN A 643 -21.27 -25.49 17.95
N MET A 644 -21.79 -24.45 17.29
CA MET A 644 -21.94 -24.42 15.84
C MET A 644 -20.59 -24.44 15.10
N LEU A 645 -19.51 -23.93 15.71
CA LEU A 645 -18.16 -23.95 15.12
C LEU A 645 -17.62 -25.36 14.91
N SER A 646 -18.14 -26.34 15.64
CA SER A 646 -17.74 -27.75 15.53
C SER A 646 -18.39 -28.46 14.34
N ASP A 647 -19.37 -27.84 13.67
CA ASP A 647 -20.06 -28.44 12.53
C ASP A 647 -19.21 -28.37 11.26
N ARG A 648 -18.49 -29.46 10.99
CA ARG A 648 -17.62 -29.56 9.81
C ARG A 648 -18.38 -29.51 8.48
N LYS A 649 -19.65 -29.91 8.44
CA LYS A 649 -20.41 -30.07 7.19
C LYS A 649 -21.08 -28.78 6.74
N ASN A 650 -21.49 -27.93 7.68
CA ASN A 650 -22.22 -26.70 7.37
C ASN A 650 -21.34 -25.47 7.56
N HIS A 651 -20.73 -24.99 6.47
CA HIS A 651 -19.91 -23.77 6.53
C HIS A 651 -20.74 -22.51 6.85
N CYS A 652 -22.03 -22.47 6.48
CA CYS A 652 -22.89 -21.29 6.68
C CYS A 652 -23.15 -21.11 8.18
N ALA A 653 -23.39 -22.22 8.87
CA ALA A 653 -23.53 -22.22 10.32
C ALA A 653 -22.25 -21.77 11.03
N ARG A 654 -21.07 -22.28 10.61
CA ARG A 654 -19.79 -21.84 11.19
C ARG A 654 -19.52 -20.37 10.93
N GLU A 655 -19.78 -19.90 9.72
CA GLU A 655 -19.57 -18.50 9.34
C GLU A 655 -20.46 -17.56 10.15
N ALA A 656 -21.76 -17.86 10.22
CA ALA A 656 -22.74 -17.14 11.03
C ALA A 656 -22.33 -17.11 12.51
N ALA A 657 -21.80 -18.22 13.01
CA ALA A 657 -21.33 -18.32 14.38
C ALA A 657 -20.12 -17.43 14.66
N VAL A 658 -19.12 -17.41 13.76
CA VAL A 658 -17.96 -16.52 13.87
C VAL A 658 -18.40 -15.05 13.81
N MET A 659 -19.28 -14.69 12.87
CA MET A 659 -19.80 -13.33 12.78
C MET A 659 -20.56 -12.91 14.03
N ALA A 660 -21.37 -13.81 14.59
CA ALA A 660 -22.09 -13.57 15.84
C ALA A 660 -21.13 -13.39 17.03
N LEU A 661 -20.09 -14.23 17.12
CA LEU A 661 -19.00 -14.05 18.08
C LEU A 661 -18.34 -12.68 17.92
N GLY A 662 -18.16 -12.16 16.71
CA GLY A 662 -17.66 -10.79 16.51
C GLY A 662 -18.46 -9.68 17.21
N ASN A 663 -19.70 -9.92 17.59
CA ASN A 663 -20.53 -8.95 18.31
C ASN A 663 -20.66 -9.24 19.82
N ILE A 664 -20.44 -10.49 20.25
CA ILE A 664 -20.65 -10.91 21.65
C ILE A 664 -19.38 -11.38 22.38
N ALA A 665 -18.35 -11.75 21.62
CA ALA A 665 -17.11 -12.32 22.15
C ALA A 665 -16.28 -11.25 22.85
N LYS A 666 -15.51 -11.71 23.85
CA LYS A 666 -14.57 -10.86 24.58
C LYS A 666 -13.15 -11.15 24.12
N HIS A 667 -12.22 -10.35 24.60
CA HIS A 667 -10.78 -10.52 24.36
C HIS A 667 -10.29 -11.95 24.70
N GLU A 668 -10.85 -12.57 25.73
CA GLU A 668 -10.57 -13.96 26.14
C GLU A 668 -10.84 -15.01 25.05
N ASP A 669 -11.66 -14.67 24.04
CA ASP A 669 -12.03 -15.57 22.94
C ASP A 669 -11.08 -15.49 21.73
N MET A 670 -10.04 -14.64 21.80
CA MET A 670 -9.13 -14.38 20.68
C MET A 670 -8.47 -15.66 20.15
N ASP A 671 -8.04 -16.57 21.03
CA ASP A 671 -7.40 -17.82 20.62
C ASP A 671 -8.34 -18.73 19.81
N THR A 672 -9.62 -18.75 20.16
CA THR A 672 -10.64 -19.49 19.41
C THR A 672 -10.76 -18.94 18.00
N ILE A 673 -10.88 -17.61 17.85
CA ILE A 673 -11.03 -16.97 16.54
C ILE A 673 -9.75 -17.10 15.71
N ARG A 674 -8.57 -16.99 16.35
CA ARG A 674 -7.27 -17.21 15.71
C ARG A 674 -7.12 -18.64 15.17
N SER A 675 -7.54 -19.65 15.94
CA SER A 675 -7.54 -21.04 15.48
C SER A 675 -8.44 -21.23 14.26
N ILE A 676 -9.60 -20.58 14.23
CA ILE A 676 -10.54 -20.66 13.10
C ILE A 676 -9.92 -20.06 11.83
N LEU A 677 -9.28 -18.89 11.96
CA LEU A 677 -8.59 -18.23 10.86
C LEU A 677 -7.58 -19.15 10.15
N SER A 678 -6.82 -19.94 10.92
CA SER A 678 -5.75 -20.79 10.35
C SER A 678 -6.23 -22.20 9.96
N SER A 679 -7.24 -22.73 10.66
CA SER A 679 -7.66 -24.12 10.53
C SER A 679 -8.84 -24.33 9.58
N ASP A 680 -9.79 -23.38 9.48
CA ASP A 680 -11.04 -23.61 8.76
C ASP A 680 -10.83 -23.78 7.25
N GLU A 681 -11.56 -24.71 6.66
CA GLU A 681 -11.50 -25.03 5.23
C GLU A 681 -12.21 -23.97 4.39
N SER A 682 -13.30 -23.38 4.91
CA SER A 682 -14.10 -22.39 4.21
C SER A 682 -13.45 -21.01 4.23
N MET A 683 -13.34 -20.38 3.06
CA MET A 683 -12.86 -19.01 2.92
C MET A 683 -13.76 -18.00 3.64
N ALA A 684 -15.08 -18.19 3.56
CA ALA A 684 -16.05 -17.29 4.16
C ALA A 684 -15.91 -17.27 5.70
N VAL A 685 -15.74 -18.45 6.30
CA VAL A 685 -15.51 -18.59 7.76
C VAL A 685 -14.21 -17.90 8.18
N ARG A 686 -13.12 -18.06 7.42
CA ARG A 686 -11.86 -17.37 7.70
C ARG A 686 -12.01 -15.84 7.58
N GLN A 687 -12.74 -15.34 6.59
CA GLN A 687 -12.98 -13.90 6.43
C GLN A 687 -13.84 -13.32 7.56
N ALA A 688 -14.83 -14.08 8.06
CA ALA A 688 -15.56 -13.73 9.27
C ALA A 688 -14.62 -13.66 10.49
N ALA A 689 -13.65 -14.58 10.58
CA ALA A 689 -12.65 -14.60 11.65
C ALA A 689 -11.72 -13.38 11.59
N VAL A 690 -11.28 -12.97 10.40
CA VAL A 690 -10.52 -11.73 10.17
C VAL A 690 -11.26 -10.51 10.76
N THR A 691 -12.52 -10.34 10.38
CA THR A 691 -13.36 -9.21 10.82
C THR A 691 -13.62 -9.25 12.33
N THR A 692 -13.76 -10.46 12.87
CA THR A 692 -13.94 -10.66 14.31
C THR A 692 -12.68 -10.31 15.11
N LEU A 693 -11.49 -10.73 14.64
CA LEU A 693 -10.21 -10.35 15.25
C LEU A 693 -10.02 -8.83 15.25
N GLU A 694 -10.35 -8.15 14.15
CA GLU A 694 -10.28 -6.69 14.09
C GLU A 694 -11.12 -6.03 15.20
N LYS A 695 -12.32 -6.56 15.51
CA LYS A 695 -13.18 -6.02 16.58
C LYS A 695 -12.62 -6.30 17.97
N ILE A 696 -12.17 -7.52 18.26
CA ILE A 696 -11.83 -7.97 19.62
C ILE A 696 -10.37 -7.72 20.03
N ALA A 697 -9.44 -7.59 19.07
CA ALA A 697 -8.01 -7.43 19.36
C ALA A 697 -7.72 -6.07 20.00
N LYS A 698 -6.90 -6.06 21.05
CA LYS A 698 -6.46 -4.85 21.76
C LYS A 698 -5.02 -4.51 21.43
N LEU A 699 -4.61 -3.29 21.73
CA LEU A 699 -3.24 -2.81 21.46
C LEU A 699 -2.18 -3.64 22.20
N GLU A 700 -2.50 -4.14 23.39
CA GLU A 700 -1.63 -5.02 24.20
C GLU A 700 -1.26 -6.33 23.49
N ASP A 701 -2.10 -6.81 22.56
CA ASP A 701 -1.89 -8.05 21.81
C ASP A 701 -1.14 -7.82 20.50
N SER A 702 -0.94 -6.56 20.11
CA SER A 702 -0.52 -6.19 18.76
C SER A 702 0.78 -6.86 18.35
N GLU A 703 1.80 -6.91 19.22
CA GLU A 703 3.06 -7.54 18.87
C GLU A 703 2.91 -9.04 18.57
N PHE A 704 2.33 -9.79 19.51
CA PHE A 704 2.17 -11.24 19.38
C PHE A 704 1.29 -11.60 18.18
N LEU A 705 0.15 -10.91 18.02
CA LEU A 705 -0.81 -11.22 16.98
C LEU A 705 -0.28 -10.88 15.59
N LEU A 706 0.40 -9.73 15.43
CA LEU A 706 1.01 -9.34 14.17
C LEU A 706 2.17 -10.26 13.80
N ASP A 707 3.01 -10.68 14.76
CA ASP A 707 4.10 -11.64 14.51
C ASP A 707 3.56 -13.00 14.07
N TYR A 708 2.50 -13.49 14.72
CA TYR A 708 1.82 -14.72 14.33
C TYR A 708 1.24 -14.64 12.91
N LEU A 709 0.49 -13.58 12.61
CA LEU A 709 -0.16 -13.42 11.30
C LEU A 709 0.84 -13.20 10.17
N ALA A 710 1.93 -12.46 10.42
CA ALA A 710 2.98 -12.25 9.45
C ALA A 710 3.63 -13.57 9.04
N LYS A 711 3.89 -14.46 10.01
CA LYS A 711 4.44 -15.79 9.75
C LYS A 711 3.44 -16.70 9.00
N GLU A 712 2.18 -16.68 9.40
CA GLU A 712 1.14 -17.47 8.73
C GLU A 712 0.79 -16.95 7.32
N ALA A 713 1.18 -15.73 6.95
CA ALA A 713 0.87 -15.10 5.66
C ALA A 713 1.94 -15.33 4.56
N GLN A 714 3.08 -15.96 4.85
CA GLN A 714 4.25 -16.04 3.96
C GLN A 714 4.14 -16.99 2.76
N GLY A 715 3.06 -17.76 2.67
CA GLY A 715 2.87 -18.77 1.63
C GLY A 715 1.84 -18.37 0.57
N TRP A 716 1.65 -19.27 -0.40
CA TRP A 716 0.65 -19.13 -1.44
C TRP A 716 -0.57 -19.99 -1.09
N GLY A 717 -1.71 -19.34 -0.88
CA GLY A 717 -2.97 -20.04 -0.63
C GLY A 717 -4.03 -19.15 0.00
N GLU A 718 -5.27 -19.65 -0.01
CA GLU A 718 -6.43 -18.90 0.52
C GLU A 718 -6.37 -18.72 2.04
N LYS A 719 -5.67 -19.60 2.75
CA LYS A 719 -5.40 -19.45 4.19
C LYS A 719 -4.44 -18.30 4.44
N GLN A 720 -3.33 -18.26 3.72
CA GLN A 720 -2.30 -17.22 3.83
C GLN A 720 -2.86 -15.84 3.46
N LYS A 721 -3.71 -15.76 2.43
CA LYS A 721 -4.44 -14.52 2.08
C LYS A 721 -5.34 -14.04 3.21
N SER A 722 -6.03 -14.97 3.89
CA SER A 722 -6.88 -14.63 5.04
C SER A 722 -6.03 -14.07 6.19
N CYS A 723 -4.90 -14.71 6.50
CA CYS A 723 -3.95 -14.22 7.51
C CYS A 723 -3.36 -12.85 7.13
N PHE A 724 -3.02 -12.63 5.86
CA PHE A 724 -2.53 -11.34 5.36
C PHE A 724 -3.60 -10.24 5.49
N SER A 725 -4.85 -10.56 5.21
CA SER A 725 -5.98 -9.62 5.37
C SER A 725 -6.15 -9.19 6.83
N ALA A 726 -6.09 -10.15 7.78
CA ALA A 726 -6.06 -9.84 9.21
C ALA A 726 -4.83 -9.01 9.61
N LEU A 727 -3.65 -9.35 9.10
CA LEU A 727 -2.41 -8.61 9.36
C LEU A 727 -2.54 -7.15 8.91
N SER A 728 -3.05 -6.93 7.70
CA SER A 728 -3.28 -5.61 7.10
C SER A 728 -4.24 -4.75 7.91
N LEU A 729 -5.39 -5.32 8.30
CA LEU A 729 -6.39 -4.61 9.11
C LEU A 729 -5.84 -4.24 10.50
N LEU A 730 -5.12 -5.14 11.15
CA LEU A 730 -4.55 -4.90 12.47
C LEU A 730 -3.36 -3.95 12.44
N ASP A 731 -2.49 -4.04 11.43
CA ASP A 731 -1.42 -3.05 11.21
C ASP A 731 -1.99 -1.64 11.09
N LYS A 732 -3.03 -1.48 10.27
CA LYS A 732 -3.74 -0.20 10.16
C LYS A 732 -4.39 0.21 11.47
N LYS A 733 -5.11 -0.69 12.16
CA LYS A 733 -5.79 -0.40 13.43
C LYS A 733 -4.82 0.09 14.50
N PHE A 734 -3.63 -0.50 14.58
CA PHE A 734 -2.65 -0.21 15.63
C PHE A 734 -1.67 0.91 15.27
N TYR A 735 -1.36 1.12 13.99
CA TYR A 735 -0.29 2.03 13.58
C TYR A 735 -0.70 3.16 12.63
N CYS A 736 -1.90 3.15 12.04
CA CYS A 736 -2.38 4.29 11.25
C CYS A 736 -2.89 5.41 12.17
N PRO A 737 -2.27 6.60 12.19
CA PRO A 737 -2.70 7.69 13.06
C PRO A 737 -3.90 8.50 12.50
N TYR A 738 -4.49 8.08 11.37
CA TYR A 738 -5.52 8.81 10.61
C TYR A 738 -6.80 7.99 10.37
#